data_AF-A0AAV4LUI7-F1
#
_entry.id   AF-A0AAV4LUI7-F1
#
_cell.length_a   1.000
_cell.length_b   1.000
_cell.length_c   1.000
_cell.angle_alpha   90.00
_cell.angle_beta   90.00
_cell.angle_gamma   90.00
#
_symmetry.space_group_name_H-M   'P 1'
#
loop_
_entity.id
_entity.type
_entity.pdbx_description
1 polymer ?
#
loop_
_entity_poly.entity_id
_entity_poly.type
_entity_poly.pdbx_seq_one_letter_code
_entity_poly.pdbx_strand_id
1 'polypeptide(L)'
;MKLNVQRSTDASKTRGSFRSKPRGRTATSQKPGKDSSHKTKRPVVKKSLKQSTGDAVKEGPSVRKVGKNGVQKAAKKGASQARADHTATVGKAKTVKPTMGATAAKSTSDVTLNANPDKPKKRVRAKLEKSLKTVRKKIGKPKKGLKDNAAKNATNGKPQTAKRNTAGKGDVSSPEKAGKPVMSNGATRTPQKASKQSAPAKGKLNKASKGAKGKLGKAKFAASQKKVKSEPKKSKEEEKKELNKLYSRLLVDHSKQDVVKSTISVLLQKIGSGNYSTLANKRHVSRILQACLKYGDTSVRSTIFQRVKTDFTLVNLNAHSARFLVKLFHYCNVEVKAFLREAFFSDRNKGLLFSRYGSDVMDVMYQKLKNKEQLSVLRLYTLSNFLLLEEEAMRKLDAVGSLNQFIAVIDASESRSSCLEKLRSSVLKMVDKAQLTASLSHDLLFVYWKLTDNKGEMISQLYKVFGQLLSTRNGNAVLCDLFGYADKKMRKAMLKGLRTDFPEAAYNQINVSFLIKAILCTDDTKLSIDCLLKPLQDELQKLVSHPYGHLFVTAILDPPRGLESATSLKDPVSRQAELQAYLLPLLVDLFRSIQLREVIENKFASQVLMGTLRASGDAAILDSIVEAVKEDIEEEMALLHNIDTLKFIQALVKKPGETLTKLRPYRELWPVVKLKANRILVSKCVFLLVDILEAAMKHEDAEVVSDFKITVTAAKVADACKTLEKKKEKHLGLDVLLKLLDK
;
A
#
# COMPACT_ATOMS: atom_id res chain seq x y z
N MET A 1 -14.34 -3.67 -6.32
CA MET A 1 -13.59 -4.96 -6.36
C MET A 1 -13.38 -5.39 -4.91
N LYS A 2 -13.00 -6.64 -4.59
CA LYS A 2 -12.47 -6.93 -3.23
C LYS A 2 -10.95 -6.93 -3.30
N LEU A 3 -10.29 -6.10 -2.49
CA LEU A 3 -8.84 -6.09 -2.36
C LEU A 3 -8.37 -7.45 -1.83
N ASN A 4 -7.64 -8.19 -2.65
CA ASN A 4 -7.14 -9.51 -2.29
C ASN A 4 -5.72 -9.40 -1.71
N VAL A 5 -5.58 -8.67 -0.59
CA VAL A 5 -4.30 -8.42 0.08
C VAL A 5 -3.75 -9.74 0.61
N GLN A 6 -2.74 -10.29 -0.08
CA GLN A 6 -2.03 -11.47 0.41
C GLN A 6 -1.16 -11.09 1.60
N ARG A 7 -1.55 -11.54 2.80
CA ARG A 7 -0.78 -11.36 4.03
C ARG A 7 0.54 -12.13 3.96
N SER A 8 1.65 -11.43 3.72
CA SER A 8 3.00 -11.92 4.03
C SER A 8 3.13 -12.05 5.54
N THR A 9 3.19 -13.28 6.05
CA THR A 9 3.31 -13.59 7.48
C THR A 9 4.71 -14.11 7.77
N ASP A 10 5.65 -13.19 8.00
CA ASP A 10 6.98 -13.55 8.49
C ASP A 10 6.94 -13.79 10.00
N ALA A 11 7.43 -14.95 10.42
CA ALA A 11 7.35 -15.42 11.81
C ALA A 11 8.68 -15.18 12.54
N SER A 12 8.76 -14.08 13.29
CA SER A 12 9.87 -13.79 14.22
C SER A 12 9.85 -14.73 15.44
N LYS A 13 10.41 -15.94 15.28
CA LYS A 13 10.59 -16.87 16.40
C LYS A 13 11.59 -16.32 17.43
N THR A 14 11.13 -16.11 18.64
CA THR A 14 11.96 -15.92 19.83
C THR A 14 12.90 -17.11 20.06
N ARG A 15 14.17 -16.82 20.37
CA ARG A 15 15.10 -17.77 21.01
C ARG A 15 15.77 -17.05 22.18
N GLY A 16 15.54 -17.53 23.39
CA GLY A 16 16.18 -17.02 24.60
C GLY A 16 17.45 -17.80 24.95
N SER A 17 18.26 -17.18 25.81
CA SER A 17 19.24 -17.74 26.75
C SER A 17 20.05 -18.98 26.33
N PHE A 18 21.37 -18.82 26.24
CA PHE A 18 22.30 -19.87 26.69
C PHE A 18 23.47 -19.29 27.48
N ARG A 19 23.81 -19.97 28.58
CA ARG A 19 24.84 -19.59 29.57
C ARG A 19 26.22 -19.34 28.95
N SER A 20 26.97 -18.40 29.53
CA SER A 20 28.43 -18.35 29.46
C SER A 20 29.05 -18.71 30.82
N LYS A 21 30.15 -19.49 30.81
CA LYS A 21 31.17 -19.55 31.86
C LYS A 21 32.52 -19.96 31.22
N PRO A 22 33.68 -19.47 31.69
CA PRO A 22 34.93 -19.59 30.95
C PRO A 22 35.85 -20.74 31.41
N ARG A 23 36.69 -21.20 30.47
CA ARG A 23 38.03 -21.78 30.67
C ARG A 23 38.88 -21.26 29.48
N GLY A 24 40.14 -20.87 29.59
CA GLY A 24 41.09 -20.99 30.71
C GLY A 24 42.22 -21.95 30.34
N ARG A 25 43.33 -21.43 29.77
CA ARG A 25 44.60 -22.13 29.52
C ARG A 25 45.75 -21.14 29.34
N THR A 26 46.93 -21.48 29.84
CA THR A 26 48.15 -20.64 29.92
C THR A 26 49.38 -21.32 29.28
N ALA A 27 50.26 -20.49 28.68
CA ALA A 27 51.59 -20.76 28.09
C ALA A 27 52.23 -19.38 27.73
N THR A 28 53.54 -19.04 27.73
CA THR A 28 54.83 -19.67 28.12
C THR A 28 55.19 -21.00 27.48
N SER A 29 56.34 -21.19 26.82
CA SER A 29 57.49 -20.31 26.43
C SER A 29 58.05 -20.88 25.08
N GLN A 30 58.99 -20.34 24.28
CA GLN A 30 60.30 -19.70 24.53
C GLN A 30 60.90 -19.22 23.16
N LYS A 31 62.10 -18.64 23.14
CA LYS A 31 62.97 -18.31 21.96
C LYS A 31 64.42 -18.73 22.29
N PRO A 32 65.34 -19.07 21.36
CA PRO A 32 66.04 -18.10 20.47
C PRO A 32 66.59 -18.66 19.11
N GLY A 33 67.50 -17.93 18.45
CA GLY A 33 68.16 -18.24 17.14
C GLY A 33 67.53 -17.44 15.97
N LYS A 34 68.20 -16.67 15.10
CA LYS A 34 69.57 -16.65 14.51
C LYS A 34 69.96 -17.93 13.76
N ASP A 35 70.42 -17.93 12.51
CA ASP A 35 70.54 -16.94 11.39
C ASP A 35 70.73 -17.78 10.08
N SER A 36 70.73 -17.34 8.80
CA SER A 36 70.74 -16.03 8.13
C SER A 36 70.15 -16.10 6.68
N SER A 37 70.01 -14.95 6.01
CA SER A 37 70.00 -14.73 4.54
C SER A 37 68.92 -15.38 3.64
N HIS A 38 68.03 -14.55 3.06
CA HIS A 38 67.96 -14.34 1.59
C HIS A 38 67.10 -13.11 1.20
N LYS A 39 67.37 -12.53 0.03
CA LYS A 39 66.63 -11.39 -0.56
C LYS A 39 65.35 -11.95 -1.24
N THR A 40 64.21 -11.24 -1.34
CA THR A 40 64.02 -9.95 -2.03
C THR A 40 62.67 -9.29 -1.66
N LYS A 41 62.47 -8.01 -2.03
CA LYS A 41 61.17 -7.33 -2.10
C LYS A 41 60.99 -6.65 -3.47
N ARG A 42 59.71 -6.52 -3.89
CA ARG A 42 59.11 -5.66 -4.95
C ARG A 42 60.03 -4.69 -5.73
N PRO A 43 59.81 -4.58 -7.05
CA PRO A 43 59.01 -3.45 -7.59
C PRO A 43 57.90 -3.97 -8.57
N VAL A 44 56.88 -3.26 -9.09
CA VAL A 44 56.61 -1.85 -9.48
C VAL A 44 57.30 -1.41 -10.79
N VAL A 45 56.51 -1.15 -11.86
CA VAL A 45 56.76 -0.37 -13.12
C VAL A 45 55.60 -0.76 -14.08
N LYS A 46 54.83 0.13 -14.77
CA LYS A 46 55.13 1.09 -15.86
C LYS A 46 55.66 0.38 -17.14
N LYS A 47 55.59 0.88 -18.38
CA LYS A 47 54.67 1.76 -19.15
C LYS A 47 55.20 1.75 -20.61
N SER A 48 54.37 1.91 -21.66
CA SER A 48 54.80 2.23 -23.06
C SER A 48 55.49 1.06 -23.83
N LEU A 49 55.69 1.02 -25.17
CA LEU A 49 55.09 1.73 -26.33
C LEU A 49 55.43 1.00 -27.68
N LYS A 50 54.61 1.20 -28.74
CA LYS A 50 54.93 1.24 -30.20
C LYS A 50 55.48 0.02 -31.01
N GLN A 51 54.92 -0.11 -32.23
CA GLN A 51 55.56 -0.44 -33.55
C GLN A 51 56.09 -1.86 -33.86
N SER A 52 56.30 -2.28 -35.14
CA SER A 52 55.50 -2.18 -36.39
C SER A 52 56.25 -2.79 -37.61
N THR A 53 55.57 -3.62 -38.44
CA THR A 53 55.90 -4.05 -39.83
C THR A 53 54.74 -4.92 -40.34
N GLY A 54 54.32 -5.03 -41.61
CA GLY A 54 54.67 -4.29 -42.84
C GLY A 54 54.67 -5.24 -44.08
N ASP A 55 53.84 -5.12 -45.13
CA ASP A 55 52.67 -4.23 -45.37
C ASP A 55 51.40 -5.02 -45.82
N ALA A 56 50.89 -5.16 -47.06
CA ALA A 56 51.07 -4.59 -48.41
C ALA A 56 49.83 -5.04 -49.28
N VAL A 57 49.48 -4.63 -50.53
CA VAL A 57 50.00 -3.67 -51.53
C VAL A 57 48.92 -3.32 -52.60
N LYS A 58 49.04 -2.16 -53.29
CA LYS A 58 48.48 -1.72 -54.62
C LYS A 58 46.96 -1.50 -54.93
N GLU A 59 46.77 -0.43 -55.72
CA GLU A 59 45.83 -0.18 -56.86
C GLU A 59 44.37 0.30 -56.68
N GLY A 60 43.97 1.10 -57.70
CA GLY A 60 42.67 1.71 -58.03
C GLY A 60 42.72 2.08 -59.54
N PRO A 61 41.90 2.99 -60.12
CA PRO A 61 40.89 3.89 -59.52
C PRO A 61 39.57 4.00 -60.36
N SER A 62 38.83 5.11 -60.18
CA SER A 62 38.06 5.83 -61.25
C SER A 62 36.51 5.70 -61.36
N VAL A 63 35.84 6.82 -61.02
CA VAL A 63 34.78 7.53 -61.78
C VAL A 63 33.48 6.82 -62.21
N ARG A 64 32.34 7.39 -61.76
CA ARG A 64 31.25 7.90 -62.63
C ARG A 64 30.70 9.24 -62.09
N LYS A 65 30.08 10.04 -62.96
CA LYS A 65 29.65 11.45 -62.75
C LYS A 65 28.20 11.66 -63.24
N VAL A 66 27.71 12.91 -63.12
CA VAL A 66 26.45 13.48 -63.66
C VAL A 66 25.23 13.22 -62.75
N GLY A 67 24.29 14.17 -62.53
CA GLY A 67 24.07 15.47 -63.19
C GLY A 67 23.97 16.70 -62.29
N LYS A 68 23.65 17.87 -62.90
CA LYS A 68 23.63 19.21 -62.28
C LYS A 68 22.21 19.68 -61.98
N ASN A 69 22.07 20.56 -60.98
CA ASN A 69 21.43 21.90 -61.02
C ASN A 69 21.16 22.39 -59.57
N GLY A 70 21.43 23.63 -59.15
CA GLY A 70 22.21 24.72 -59.76
C GLY A 70 21.66 26.11 -59.42
N VAL A 71 22.52 27.06 -58.98
CA VAL A 71 22.28 28.54 -58.91
C VAL A 71 21.20 28.99 -57.88
N GLN A 72 21.26 30.09 -57.11
CA GLN A 72 22.26 31.07 -56.59
C GLN A 72 21.60 31.67 -55.27
N LYS A 73 22.16 32.55 -54.43
CA LYS A 73 23.37 33.41 -54.41
C LYS A 73 23.84 33.71 -52.95
N ALA A 74 24.75 34.68 -52.87
CA ALA A 74 25.26 35.51 -51.76
C ALA A 74 24.23 36.16 -50.79
N ALA A 75 24.63 36.71 -49.61
CA ALA A 75 25.85 36.59 -48.78
C ALA A 75 25.74 37.40 -47.45
N LYS A 76 26.71 37.21 -46.52
CA LYS A 76 27.43 38.19 -45.63
C LYS A 76 26.64 39.40 -45.06
N LYS A 77 26.81 39.84 -43.79
CA LYS A 77 28.04 39.85 -42.96
C LYS A 77 27.74 40.30 -41.49
N GLY A 78 28.18 39.55 -40.48
CA GLY A 78 28.50 40.02 -39.09
C GLY A 78 27.45 40.82 -38.28
N ALA A 79 27.75 41.36 -37.10
CA ALA A 79 28.66 40.92 -36.00
C ALA A 79 28.44 41.83 -34.75
N SER A 80 28.65 41.31 -33.53
CA SER A 80 28.78 42.09 -32.24
C SER A 80 27.56 42.96 -31.82
N GLN A 81 27.40 43.42 -30.56
CA GLN A 81 27.70 42.89 -29.21
C GLN A 81 26.90 43.69 -28.15
N ALA A 82 26.60 43.05 -27.00
CA ALA A 82 26.37 43.65 -25.67
C ALA A 82 25.20 44.64 -25.37
N ARG A 83 24.67 44.50 -24.13
CA ARG A 83 24.23 45.51 -23.11
C ARG A 83 23.73 46.90 -23.57
N ALA A 84 22.74 47.53 -22.92
CA ALA A 84 22.46 47.58 -21.48
C ALA A 84 20.99 47.93 -21.12
N ASP A 85 20.73 48.14 -19.83
CA ASP A 85 19.44 48.49 -19.21
C ASP A 85 18.95 49.92 -19.51
N HIS A 86 17.65 50.18 -19.27
CA HIS A 86 17.19 51.51 -18.83
C HIS A 86 15.81 51.46 -18.12
N THR A 87 15.67 52.26 -17.05
CA THR A 87 14.43 52.47 -16.28
C THR A 87 14.02 53.95 -16.24
N ALA A 88 12.79 54.28 -16.64
CA ALA A 88 12.05 55.53 -16.35
C ALA A 88 10.60 55.35 -16.88
N THR A 89 9.45 55.55 -16.21
CA THR A 89 8.86 56.50 -15.23
C THR A 89 7.98 57.62 -15.82
N VAL A 90 6.77 57.76 -15.25
CA VAL A 90 5.81 58.89 -15.26
C VAL A 90 4.83 59.05 -16.45
N GLY A 91 3.53 59.19 -16.11
CA GLY A 91 2.43 59.63 -17.00
C GLY A 91 1.07 59.72 -16.27
N LYS A 92 0.54 60.94 -16.03
CA LYS A 92 -0.75 61.22 -15.34
C LYS A 92 -1.96 60.82 -16.23
N ALA A 93 -3.04 60.17 -15.78
CA ALA A 93 -4.02 60.41 -14.70
C ALA A 93 -5.21 61.32 -15.08
N LYS A 94 -6.45 60.90 -14.74
CA LYS A 94 -7.70 61.71 -14.84
C LYS A 94 -8.74 61.22 -13.81
N THR A 95 -9.60 62.12 -13.32
CA THR A 95 -10.49 61.92 -12.15
C THR A 95 -11.94 62.34 -12.41
N VAL A 96 -12.91 61.66 -11.78
CA VAL A 96 -14.27 62.18 -11.47
C VAL A 96 -14.65 61.72 -10.04
N LYS A 97 -15.54 62.45 -9.35
CA LYS A 97 -15.90 62.32 -7.91
C LYS A 97 -17.36 61.85 -7.67
N PRO A 98 -17.75 61.51 -6.42
CA PRO A 98 -19.05 60.90 -6.09
C PRO A 98 -20.08 61.86 -5.44
N THR A 99 -21.29 61.35 -5.22
CA THR A 99 -22.32 61.83 -4.27
C THR A 99 -22.57 60.72 -3.22
N MET A 100 -22.58 60.95 -1.90
CA MET A 100 -23.34 61.87 -1.03
C MET A 100 -24.73 61.34 -0.64
N GLY A 101 -24.91 61.13 0.68
CA GLY A 101 -26.17 60.70 1.33
C GLY A 101 -25.89 60.25 2.76
N ALA A 102 -26.24 61.08 3.76
CA ALA A 102 -25.92 60.85 5.18
C ALA A 102 -26.94 61.49 6.12
N THR A 103 -27.23 60.82 7.25
CA THR A 103 -27.90 61.27 8.50
C THR A 103 -28.16 60.01 9.34
N ALA A 104 -28.23 60.00 10.68
CA ALA A 104 -27.74 60.91 11.72
C ALA A 104 -27.49 60.08 13.01
N ALA A 105 -26.86 60.64 14.04
CA ALA A 105 -26.47 59.91 15.27
C ALA A 105 -27.15 60.45 16.54
N LYS A 106 -27.29 59.58 17.57
CA LYS A 106 -27.37 59.79 19.04
C LYS A 106 -27.62 58.40 19.68
N SER A 107 -26.81 57.81 20.56
CA SER A 107 -26.27 58.22 21.88
C SER A 107 -27.22 57.99 23.07
N THR A 108 -26.87 57.07 23.97
CA THR A 108 -27.12 57.11 25.42
C THR A 108 -26.32 56.01 26.12
N SER A 109 -26.12 56.12 27.44
CA SER A 109 -25.29 55.26 28.28
C SER A 109 -26.06 54.70 29.48
N ASP A 110 -25.41 53.82 30.25
CA ASP A 110 -25.80 53.35 31.60
C ASP A 110 -27.06 52.43 31.63
N VAL A 111 -27.17 51.40 32.48
CA VAL A 111 -26.99 51.35 33.94
C VAL A 111 -26.33 50.03 34.44
N THR A 112 -25.94 50.02 35.72
CA THR A 112 -25.09 49.08 36.47
C THR A 112 -25.69 47.72 36.88
N LEU A 113 -24.78 46.76 37.18
CA LEU A 113 -24.71 45.79 38.30
C LEU A 113 -26.04 45.37 39.00
N ASN A 114 -26.31 44.10 39.38
CA ASN A 114 -25.46 43.27 40.26
C ASN A 114 -25.97 41.79 40.43
N ALA A 115 -25.16 40.95 41.10
CA ALA A 115 -25.44 39.69 41.86
C ALA A 115 -26.58 38.66 41.51
N ASN A 116 -26.13 37.46 41.09
CA ASN A 116 -26.44 36.05 41.50
C ASN A 116 -27.31 35.80 42.79
N PRO A 117 -27.89 34.58 43.08
CA PRO A 117 -28.22 33.36 42.28
C PRO A 117 -29.70 32.86 42.37
N ASP A 118 -30.17 31.95 41.49
CA ASP A 118 -30.81 30.66 41.91
C ASP A 118 -31.03 29.61 40.77
N LYS A 119 -31.64 28.46 41.10
CA LYS A 119 -31.88 27.21 40.34
C LYS A 119 -33.35 26.74 40.53
N PRO A 120 -33.96 25.85 39.68
CA PRO A 120 -33.39 24.53 39.38
C PRO A 120 -33.63 23.91 37.98
N LYS A 121 -32.76 22.94 37.63
CA LYS A 121 -32.85 22.12 36.40
C LYS A 121 -33.78 20.91 36.62
N LYS A 122 -34.94 20.81 35.98
CA LYS A 122 -35.84 19.64 36.15
C LYS A 122 -36.69 19.20 34.94
N ARG A 123 -36.14 19.14 33.71
CA ARG A 123 -36.88 18.56 32.54
C ARG A 123 -36.12 17.69 31.52
N VAL A 124 -34.78 17.63 31.54
CA VAL A 124 -34.01 16.91 30.48
C VAL A 124 -33.71 15.44 30.80
N ARG A 125 -33.44 15.05 32.06
CA ARG A 125 -33.05 13.66 32.41
C ARG A 125 -34.11 12.60 32.07
N ALA A 126 -35.41 12.93 32.14
CA ALA A 126 -36.51 11.98 31.99
C ALA A 126 -36.63 11.33 30.59
N LYS A 127 -36.00 11.92 29.54
CA LYS A 127 -36.11 11.41 28.16
C LYS A 127 -35.02 10.42 27.77
N LEU A 128 -33.96 10.26 28.58
CA LEU A 128 -32.83 9.38 28.27
C LEU A 128 -32.98 7.97 28.90
N GLU A 129 -33.50 7.88 30.13
CA GLU A 129 -33.67 6.58 30.83
C GLU A 129 -34.67 5.63 30.16
N LYS A 130 -35.71 6.14 29.47
CA LYS A 130 -36.72 5.29 28.83
C LYS A 130 -36.18 4.45 27.66
N SER A 131 -35.08 4.86 27.03
CA SER A 131 -34.45 4.08 25.94
C SER A 131 -33.57 2.94 26.44
N LEU A 132 -33.00 3.04 27.65
CA LEU A 132 -32.04 2.07 28.18
C LEU A 132 -32.68 0.82 28.81
N LYS A 133 -33.99 0.86 29.15
CA LYS A 133 -34.69 -0.27 29.77
C LYS A 133 -35.17 -1.33 28.77
N THR A 134 -35.25 -1.02 27.47
CA THR A 134 -35.72 -1.96 26.43
C THR A 134 -34.65 -2.96 25.97
N VAL A 135 -33.36 -2.63 26.11
CA VAL A 135 -32.25 -3.48 25.62
C VAL A 135 -31.83 -4.56 26.63
N ARG A 136 -32.14 -4.40 27.92
CA ARG A 136 -31.69 -5.29 29.01
C ARG A 136 -32.48 -6.59 29.20
N LYS A 137 -33.30 -7.04 28.24
CA LYS A 137 -34.11 -8.28 28.36
C LYS A 137 -33.92 -9.27 27.20
N LYS A 138 -32.67 -9.65 26.91
CA LYS A 138 -32.27 -10.94 26.26
C LYS A 138 -30.73 -11.07 26.21
N ILE A 139 -30.13 -11.80 27.16
CA ILE A 139 -28.87 -12.59 27.06
C ILE A 139 -28.52 -13.17 28.46
N GLY A 140 -28.02 -14.41 28.48
CA GLY A 140 -27.72 -15.19 29.70
C GLY A 140 -28.76 -16.28 29.96
N LYS A 141 -28.41 -17.52 30.37
CA LYS A 141 -27.08 -18.10 30.71
C LYS A 141 -26.98 -19.58 30.20
N PRO A 142 -25.82 -20.27 30.31
CA PRO A 142 -25.46 -21.41 29.43
C PRO A 142 -25.46 -22.79 30.12
N LYS A 143 -25.17 -23.87 29.35
CA LYS A 143 -24.27 -24.98 29.77
C LYS A 143 -23.86 -25.95 28.65
N LYS A 144 -22.92 -26.83 29.03
CA LYS A 144 -22.22 -27.97 28.39
C LYS A 144 -22.96 -28.72 27.26
N GLY A 145 -22.20 -29.36 26.36
CA GLY A 145 -22.67 -30.36 25.39
C GLY A 145 -22.02 -31.74 25.57
N LEU A 146 -22.30 -32.67 24.64
CA LEU A 146 -21.66 -33.98 24.50
C LEU A 146 -21.64 -34.43 23.02
N LYS A 147 -21.10 -35.62 22.72
CA LYS A 147 -21.13 -36.26 21.39
C LYS A 147 -22.50 -36.93 21.14
N ASP A 148 -22.89 -37.18 19.88
CA ASP A 148 -22.63 -38.48 19.22
C ASP A 148 -23.19 -38.57 17.77
N ASN A 149 -22.90 -39.67 17.08
CA ASN A 149 -23.27 -39.94 15.69
C ASN A 149 -24.58 -40.75 15.59
N ALA A 150 -25.42 -40.44 14.59
CA ALA A 150 -26.19 -41.44 13.86
C ALA A 150 -26.67 -40.86 12.51
N ALA A 151 -26.99 -41.74 11.55
CA ALA A 151 -27.50 -41.35 10.23
C ALA A 151 -28.81 -42.09 9.91
N LYS A 152 -29.66 -41.49 9.07
CA LYS A 152 -30.17 -42.08 7.81
C LYS A 152 -31.15 -41.16 7.06
N ASN A 153 -31.26 -41.44 5.76
CA ASN A 153 -32.34 -41.23 4.76
C ASN A 153 -33.46 -40.20 5.08
N ALA A 154 -33.73 -39.14 4.30
CA ALA A 154 -33.97 -39.01 2.85
C ALA A 154 -35.41 -39.32 2.38
N THR A 155 -36.07 -38.30 1.78
CA THR A 155 -37.12 -38.42 0.75
C THR A 155 -37.29 -37.09 -0.02
N ASN A 156 -37.99 -37.12 -1.16
CA ASN A 156 -38.27 -35.97 -2.03
C ASN A 156 -39.40 -35.07 -1.47
N GLY A 157 -39.47 -33.80 -1.92
CA GLY A 157 -40.64 -32.95 -1.68
C GLY A 157 -40.51 -31.49 -2.14
N LYS A 158 -40.83 -31.21 -3.42
CA LYS A 158 -41.29 -29.88 -3.86
C LYS A 158 -42.83 -29.90 -3.88
N PRO A 159 -43.48 -28.79 -3.50
CA PRO A 159 -44.44 -28.18 -4.43
C PRO A 159 -44.02 -26.78 -4.91
N GLN A 160 -44.82 -26.20 -5.81
CA GLN A 160 -44.74 -24.81 -6.27
C GLN A 160 -46.07 -24.09 -6.02
N THR A 161 -46.01 -22.75 -6.05
CA THR A 161 -47.09 -21.81 -6.46
C THR A 161 -48.46 -21.87 -5.78
N ALA A 162 -48.81 -20.75 -5.13
CA ALA A 162 -50.10 -20.07 -5.33
C ALA A 162 -49.93 -18.55 -5.19
N LYS A 163 -50.78 -17.76 -5.88
CA LYS A 163 -50.98 -16.32 -5.66
C LYS A 163 -52.46 -16.09 -5.33
N ARG A 164 -52.79 -15.14 -4.43
CA ARG A 164 -53.83 -14.13 -4.70
C ARG A 164 -53.79 -12.95 -3.71
N ASN A 165 -54.45 -11.87 -4.10
CA ASN A 165 -54.61 -10.62 -3.34
C ASN A 165 -56.09 -10.44 -2.94
N THR A 166 -56.37 -9.65 -1.89
CA THR A 166 -57.36 -8.54 -1.78
C THR A 166 -57.23 -7.93 -0.36
N ALA A 167 -57.01 -6.62 -0.13
CA ALA A 167 -57.82 -5.40 -0.38
C ALA A 167 -58.90 -5.13 0.70
N GLY A 168 -59.29 -3.90 1.08
CA GLY A 168 -58.79 -2.54 0.76
C GLY A 168 -58.32 -1.78 2.04
N LYS A 169 -58.66 -0.51 2.35
CA LYS A 169 -59.31 0.62 1.63
C LYS A 169 -59.10 1.94 2.42
N GLY A 170 -58.91 3.09 1.75
CA GLY A 170 -59.26 4.45 2.22
C GLY A 170 -58.13 5.33 2.83
N ASP A 171 -58.10 6.65 2.61
CA ASP A 171 -58.82 7.44 1.60
C ASP A 171 -58.17 8.83 1.25
N VAL A 172 -58.60 9.40 0.10
CA VAL A 172 -58.59 10.79 -0.46
C VAL A 172 -57.90 11.95 0.33
N SER A 173 -57.14 12.89 -0.28
CA SER A 173 -57.58 13.91 -1.28
C SER A 173 -56.49 14.66 -2.09
N SER A 174 -56.88 15.35 -3.20
CA SER A 174 -56.07 16.28 -4.03
C SER A 174 -56.95 17.22 -4.89
N PRO A 175 -56.43 18.37 -5.38
CA PRO A 175 -56.68 18.87 -6.78
C PRO A 175 -55.35 19.28 -7.50
N GLU A 176 -55.12 19.06 -8.81
CA GLU A 176 -55.60 19.74 -10.06
C GLU A 176 -55.02 21.17 -10.31
N LYS A 177 -54.78 21.67 -11.54
CA LYS A 177 -55.08 21.29 -12.97
C LYS A 177 -53.94 21.82 -13.90
N ALA A 178 -53.78 21.65 -15.22
CA ALA A 178 -54.51 21.01 -16.35
C ALA A 178 -53.50 20.22 -17.25
N GLY A 179 -53.39 20.21 -18.61
CA GLY A 179 -54.06 20.85 -19.78
C GLY A 179 -53.38 20.45 -21.13
N LYS A 180 -53.95 20.77 -22.32
CA LYS A 180 -53.41 20.52 -23.71
C LYS A 180 -54.01 21.51 -24.75
N PRO A 181 -53.41 21.71 -25.95
CA PRO A 181 -53.84 21.03 -27.20
C PRO A 181 -52.64 20.63 -28.13
N VAL A 182 -52.79 20.44 -29.47
CA VAL A 182 -53.24 19.25 -30.26
C VAL A 182 -52.83 19.46 -31.76
N MET A 183 -52.90 18.44 -32.64
CA MET A 183 -52.52 18.38 -34.08
C MET A 183 -51.02 18.18 -34.40
N SER A 184 -50.59 17.53 -35.51
CA SER A 184 -51.19 16.48 -36.37
C SER A 184 -50.09 15.78 -37.23
N ASN A 185 -50.39 14.60 -37.80
CA ASN A 185 -49.55 13.79 -38.73
C ASN A 185 -48.20 13.26 -38.16
N GLY A 186 -47.60 12.17 -38.64
CA GLY A 186 -48.01 11.14 -39.61
C GLY A 186 -46.93 10.05 -39.82
N ALA A 187 -47.27 8.94 -40.47
CA ALA A 187 -46.38 7.86 -40.97
C ALA A 187 -45.54 7.02 -39.96
N THR A 188 -46.03 5.82 -39.64
CA THR A 188 -45.23 4.70 -39.09
C THR A 188 -44.81 3.71 -40.19
N ARG A 189 -43.53 3.30 -40.26
CA ARG A 189 -43.10 2.11 -41.05
C ARG A 189 -42.06 1.25 -40.32
N THR A 190 -42.32 -0.04 -40.27
CA THR A 190 -41.40 -1.11 -39.81
C THR A 190 -40.52 -1.64 -40.97
N PRO A 191 -39.28 -2.08 -40.72
CA PRO A 191 -38.50 -2.83 -41.71
C PRO A 191 -39.00 -4.29 -41.87
N GLN A 192 -39.17 -4.76 -43.11
CA GLN A 192 -39.47 -6.16 -43.45
C GLN A 192 -38.24 -6.93 -43.98
N LYS A 193 -38.34 -8.26 -44.07
CA LYS A 193 -37.33 -9.16 -44.66
C LYS A 193 -37.60 -9.46 -46.15
N ALA A 194 -36.54 -9.43 -46.95
CA ALA A 194 -36.31 -10.23 -48.15
C ALA A 194 -34.77 -10.36 -48.35
N SER A 195 -34.18 -11.29 -49.13
CA SER A 195 -34.72 -12.33 -50.02
C SER A 195 -33.92 -13.67 -49.86
N LYS A 196 -33.89 -14.55 -50.87
CA LYS A 196 -33.27 -15.91 -50.87
C LYS A 196 -32.37 -16.14 -52.09
N GLN A 197 -31.40 -17.06 -51.97
CA GLN A 197 -30.98 -18.11 -52.93
C GLN A 197 -30.03 -19.07 -52.15
N SER A 198 -30.33 -20.37 -51.90
CA SER A 198 -30.38 -21.57 -52.76
C SER A 198 -29.00 -22.10 -53.20
N ALA A 199 -28.64 -23.39 -53.15
CA ALA A 199 -29.20 -24.64 -52.59
C ALA A 199 -28.08 -25.74 -52.68
N PRO A 200 -28.30 -27.08 -52.56
CA PRO A 200 -29.38 -27.86 -51.94
C PRO A 200 -28.87 -28.88 -50.88
N ALA A 201 -29.79 -29.59 -50.21
CA ALA A 201 -29.50 -30.84 -49.48
C ALA A 201 -30.56 -31.90 -49.81
N LYS A 202 -30.15 -33.16 -50.05
CA LYS A 202 -31.09 -34.27 -50.35
C LYS A 202 -31.66 -34.90 -49.08
N GLY A 203 -32.97 -35.14 -49.10
CA GLY A 203 -33.80 -35.38 -47.93
C GLY A 203 -33.59 -36.69 -47.15
N LYS A 204 -34.25 -36.73 -46.00
CA LYS A 204 -34.68 -37.94 -45.31
C LYS A 204 -36.19 -38.09 -45.46
N LEU A 205 -36.65 -39.31 -45.68
CA LEU A 205 -38.06 -39.69 -45.69
C LEU A 205 -38.32 -40.67 -44.54
N ASN A 206 -39.45 -40.49 -43.85
CA ASN A 206 -39.88 -41.39 -42.79
C ASN A 206 -40.54 -42.65 -43.36
N LYS A 207 -40.31 -43.79 -42.72
CA LYS A 207 -41.42 -44.66 -42.30
C LYS A 207 -40.99 -45.54 -41.12
N ALA A 208 -41.95 -45.84 -40.25
CA ALA A 208 -41.76 -46.73 -39.12
C ALA A 208 -42.63 -47.97 -39.31
N SER A 209 -42.10 -49.11 -38.91
CA SER A 209 -42.90 -50.27 -38.52
C SER A 209 -42.10 -51.15 -37.55
N LYS A 210 -42.76 -51.57 -36.47
CA LYS A 210 -42.37 -52.78 -35.72
C LYS A 210 -43.41 -53.82 -36.04
N GLY A 211 -42.98 -54.95 -36.62
CA GLY A 211 -43.80 -56.14 -36.79
C GLY A 211 -42.98 -57.34 -36.34
N ALA A 212 -43.45 -58.06 -35.33
CA ALA A 212 -42.75 -59.22 -34.79
C ALA A 212 -43.38 -60.52 -35.29
N LYS A 213 -42.54 -61.45 -35.75
CA LYS A 213 -42.72 -62.91 -35.71
C LYS A 213 -41.37 -63.53 -36.07
N GLY A 214 -41.00 -64.60 -35.37
CA GLY A 214 -39.75 -65.32 -35.61
C GLY A 214 -39.99 -66.82 -35.79
N LYS A 215 -38.97 -67.53 -36.27
CA LYS A 215 -38.81 -68.98 -36.10
C LYS A 215 -37.32 -69.33 -36.17
N LEU A 216 -36.92 -70.42 -35.53
CA LEU A 216 -35.54 -70.89 -35.47
C LEU A 216 -35.16 -71.65 -36.75
N GLY A 217 -33.90 -71.59 -37.16
CA GLY A 217 -33.35 -72.32 -38.31
C GLY A 217 -31.82 -72.52 -38.19
N LYS A 218 -31.39 -73.76 -38.45
CA LYS A 218 -30.00 -74.30 -38.40
C LYS A 218 -29.02 -73.61 -39.38
N ALA A 219 -27.70 -73.81 -39.36
CA ALA A 219 -26.70 -74.06 -38.30
C ALA A 219 -25.28 -74.21 -38.93
N LYS A 220 -24.25 -73.52 -38.39
CA LYS A 220 -22.81 -73.65 -38.77
C LYS A 220 -22.52 -73.24 -40.25
N PHE A 221 -21.29 -73.07 -40.76
CA PHE A 221 -19.93 -73.37 -40.26
C PHE A 221 -18.94 -72.18 -40.44
N ALA A 222 -17.69 -72.40 -40.02
CA ALA A 222 -16.63 -71.43 -39.77
C ALA A 222 -16.10 -70.61 -40.97
N ALA A 223 -15.66 -69.38 -40.66
CA ALA A 223 -14.43 -68.79 -41.20
C ALA A 223 -13.78 -67.91 -40.12
N SER A 224 -12.47 -67.99 -39.93
CA SER A 224 -11.78 -67.35 -38.79
C SER A 224 -11.04 -66.08 -39.20
N GLN A 225 -11.36 -64.95 -38.56
CA GLN A 225 -10.46 -63.79 -38.50
C GLN A 225 -10.39 -63.24 -37.07
N LYS A 226 -9.22 -63.34 -36.44
CA LYS A 226 -8.89 -62.66 -35.19
C LYS A 226 -8.81 -61.15 -35.43
N LYS A 227 -9.94 -60.44 -35.42
CA LYS A 227 -9.94 -58.99 -35.23
C LYS A 227 -9.41 -58.71 -33.82
N VAL A 228 -8.19 -58.18 -33.75
CA VAL A 228 -7.63 -57.59 -32.52
C VAL A 228 -8.67 -56.64 -31.95
N LYS A 229 -9.03 -56.83 -30.67
CA LYS A 229 -9.93 -55.91 -29.97
C LYS A 229 -9.23 -54.56 -29.82
N SER A 230 -9.45 -53.66 -30.77
CA SER A 230 -9.25 -52.24 -30.51
C SER A 230 -10.19 -51.87 -29.35
N GLU A 231 -9.64 -51.30 -28.28
CA GLU A 231 -10.46 -50.86 -27.16
C GLU A 231 -11.50 -49.86 -27.67
N PRO A 232 -12.77 -49.93 -27.21
CA PRO A 232 -13.76 -48.93 -27.57
C PRO A 232 -13.24 -47.57 -27.11
N LYS A 233 -13.00 -46.66 -28.06
CA LYS A 233 -12.45 -45.32 -27.77
C LYS A 233 -13.35 -44.63 -26.75
N LYS A 234 -12.88 -44.55 -25.51
CA LYS A 234 -13.61 -43.97 -24.38
C LYS A 234 -14.09 -42.57 -24.74
N SER A 235 -15.25 -42.20 -24.23
CA SER A 235 -15.75 -40.84 -24.37
C SER A 235 -14.74 -39.86 -23.75
N LYS A 236 -14.53 -38.72 -24.42
CA LYS A 236 -13.74 -37.58 -23.88
C LYS A 236 -14.26 -37.11 -22.51
N GLU A 237 -15.50 -37.45 -22.16
CA GLU A 237 -16.05 -37.21 -20.84
C GLU A 237 -15.69 -38.28 -19.81
N GLU A 238 -15.52 -39.54 -20.21
CA GLU A 238 -15.07 -40.65 -19.36
C GLU A 238 -13.59 -40.50 -19.00
N GLU A 239 -12.73 -40.18 -19.98
CA GLU A 239 -11.33 -39.82 -19.75
C GLU A 239 -11.23 -38.69 -18.70
N LYS A 240 -12.01 -37.63 -18.89
CA LYS A 240 -12.11 -36.50 -17.96
C LYS A 240 -12.63 -36.93 -16.58
N LYS A 241 -13.58 -37.87 -16.49
CA LYS A 241 -14.05 -38.43 -15.20
C LYS A 241 -12.94 -39.24 -14.52
N GLU A 242 -12.16 -40.05 -15.25
CA GLU A 242 -11.00 -40.78 -14.72
C GLU A 242 -9.89 -39.84 -14.23
N LEU A 243 -9.52 -38.81 -15.00
CA LEU A 243 -8.55 -37.79 -14.58
C LEU A 243 -9.00 -37.09 -13.28
N ASN A 244 -10.29 -36.76 -13.15
CA ASN A 244 -10.81 -36.15 -11.92
C ASN A 244 -10.82 -37.12 -10.73
N LYS A 245 -11.09 -38.43 -10.93
CA LYS A 245 -10.96 -39.45 -9.86
C LYS A 245 -9.51 -39.55 -9.35
N LEU A 246 -8.55 -39.64 -10.26
CA LEU A 246 -7.11 -39.68 -9.93
C LEU A 246 -6.64 -38.39 -9.25
N TYR A 247 -7.12 -37.22 -9.70
CA TYR A 247 -6.87 -35.94 -9.06
C TYR A 247 -7.42 -35.88 -7.63
N SER A 248 -8.65 -36.34 -7.42
CA SER A 248 -9.24 -36.42 -6.07
C SER A 248 -8.45 -37.36 -5.16
N ARG A 249 -7.99 -38.52 -5.67
CA ARG A 249 -7.09 -39.41 -4.93
C ARG A 249 -5.78 -38.71 -4.56
N LEU A 250 -5.13 -38.02 -5.49
CA LEU A 250 -3.90 -37.26 -5.24
C LEU A 250 -4.09 -36.16 -4.18
N LEU A 251 -5.28 -35.58 -4.05
CA LEU A 251 -5.58 -34.61 -2.98
C LEU A 251 -5.81 -35.27 -1.60
N VAL A 252 -6.33 -36.50 -1.55
CA VAL A 252 -6.57 -37.23 -0.29
C VAL A 252 -5.29 -37.91 0.20
N ASP A 253 -4.67 -38.74 -0.65
CA ASP A 253 -3.46 -39.52 -0.32
C ASP A 253 -2.16 -38.68 -0.35
N HIS A 254 -2.24 -37.34 -0.34
CA HIS A 254 -1.08 -36.44 -0.56
C HIS A 254 0.05 -36.55 0.49
N SER A 255 -0.19 -37.22 1.62
CA SER A 255 0.81 -37.53 2.64
C SER A 255 1.62 -38.81 2.34
N LYS A 256 1.11 -39.72 1.51
CA LYS A 256 1.70 -41.03 1.21
C LYS A 256 2.56 -40.94 -0.06
N GLN A 257 3.86 -40.73 0.10
CA GLN A 257 4.76 -40.39 -1.03
C GLN A 257 4.72 -41.39 -2.19
N ASP A 258 4.59 -42.69 -1.94
CA ASP A 258 4.59 -43.72 -2.99
C ASP A 258 3.25 -43.77 -3.75
N VAL A 259 2.15 -43.48 -3.07
CA VAL A 259 0.82 -43.27 -3.68
C VAL A 259 0.81 -41.97 -4.49
N VAL A 260 1.48 -40.91 -4.00
CA VAL A 260 1.66 -39.64 -4.72
C VAL A 260 2.45 -39.85 -6.01
N LYS A 261 3.63 -40.47 -5.95
CA LYS A 261 4.49 -40.77 -7.11
C LYS A 261 3.74 -41.58 -8.17
N SER A 262 3.17 -42.72 -7.79
CA SER A 262 2.41 -43.60 -8.71
C SER A 262 1.19 -42.88 -9.32
N THR A 263 0.42 -42.16 -8.51
CA THR A 263 -0.76 -41.40 -9.00
C THR A 263 -0.35 -40.26 -9.94
N ILE A 264 0.75 -39.55 -9.66
CA ILE A 264 1.27 -38.49 -10.54
C ILE A 264 1.75 -39.07 -11.88
N SER A 265 2.46 -40.20 -11.90
CA SER A 265 2.91 -40.84 -13.14
C SER A 265 1.73 -41.20 -14.05
N VAL A 266 0.67 -41.81 -13.49
CA VAL A 266 -0.55 -42.15 -14.24
C VAL A 266 -1.29 -40.87 -14.69
N LEU A 267 -1.33 -39.81 -13.88
CA LEU A 267 -1.93 -38.53 -14.27
C LEU A 267 -1.19 -37.86 -15.44
N LEU A 268 0.14 -37.83 -15.43
CA LEU A 268 0.93 -37.28 -16.53
C LEU A 268 0.82 -38.12 -17.80
N GLN A 269 0.86 -39.46 -17.67
CA GLN A 269 0.62 -40.38 -18.79
C GLN A 269 -0.76 -40.14 -19.44
N LYS A 270 -1.82 -39.99 -18.64
CA LYS A 270 -3.19 -39.74 -19.15
C LYS A 270 -3.45 -38.29 -19.61
N ILE A 271 -2.64 -37.31 -19.21
CA ILE A 271 -2.63 -35.98 -19.82
C ILE A 271 -1.92 -36.04 -21.19
N GLY A 272 -0.96 -36.94 -21.35
CA GLY A 272 -0.25 -37.21 -22.59
C GLY A 272 1.06 -36.43 -22.74
N SER A 273 1.67 -36.61 -23.92
CA SER A 273 2.98 -36.09 -24.29
C SER A 273 2.99 -34.65 -24.84
N GLY A 274 1.82 -34.10 -25.17
CA GLY A 274 1.67 -32.80 -25.82
C GLY A 274 2.02 -31.60 -24.93
N ASN A 275 2.24 -30.46 -25.57
CA ASN A 275 2.66 -29.19 -24.95
C ASN A 275 1.79 -28.78 -23.73
N TYR A 276 2.42 -28.66 -22.56
CA TYR A 276 1.74 -28.30 -21.32
C TYR A 276 1.44 -26.79 -21.18
N SER A 277 2.08 -25.89 -21.93
CA SER A 277 1.71 -24.47 -21.93
C SER A 277 0.32 -24.25 -22.54
N THR A 278 0.01 -24.93 -23.65
CA THR A 278 -1.32 -24.88 -24.28
C THR A 278 -2.35 -25.76 -23.56
N LEU A 279 -1.98 -26.97 -23.13
CA LEU A 279 -2.92 -27.85 -22.40
C LEU A 279 -3.36 -27.26 -21.05
N ALA A 280 -2.54 -26.43 -20.40
CA ALA A 280 -2.92 -25.68 -19.20
C ALA A 280 -4.03 -24.64 -19.41
N ASN A 281 -4.42 -24.31 -20.65
CA ASN A 281 -5.64 -23.52 -20.87
C ASN A 281 -6.93 -24.29 -20.47
N LYS A 282 -6.88 -25.63 -20.37
CA LYS A 282 -8.00 -26.47 -19.91
C LYS A 282 -8.10 -26.48 -18.39
N ARG A 283 -9.21 -25.98 -17.82
CA ARG A 283 -9.48 -25.85 -16.36
C ARG A 283 -9.11 -27.08 -15.51
N HIS A 284 -9.37 -28.29 -16.01
CA HIS A 284 -9.11 -29.54 -15.29
C HIS A 284 -7.62 -29.92 -15.35
N VAL A 285 -7.02 -29.94 -16.56
CA VAL A 285 -5.58 -30.21 -16.76
C VAL A 285 -4.72 -29.24 -15.95
N SER A 286 -5.02 -27.95 -16.00
CA SER A 286 -4.31 -26.93 -15.21
C SER A 286 -4.29 -27.23 -13.70
N ARG A 287 -5.43 -27.64 -13.12
CA ARG A 287 -5.51 -27.98 -11.69
C ARG A 287 -4.71 -29.23 -11.36
N ILE A 288 -4.72 -30.22 -12.25
CA ILE A 288 -3.93 -31.44 -12.11
C ILE A 288 -2.43 -31.09 -12.15
N LEU A 289 -1.96 -30.40 -13.19
CA LEU A 289 -0.56 -29.99 -13.31
C LEU A 289 -0.10 -29.12 -12.13
N GLN A 290 -0.94 -28.21 -11.62
CA GLN A 290 -0.65 -27.45 -10.39
C GLN A 290 -0.49 -28.32 -9.14
N ALA A 291 -1.23 -29.43 -9.03
CA ALA A 291 -1.08 -30.40 -7.94
C ALA A 291 0.15 -31.30 -8.14
N CYS A 292 0.43 -31.76 -9.36
CA CYS A 292 1.65 -32.52 -9.68
C CYS A 292 2.91 -31.68 -9.39
N LEU A 293 2.90 -30.38 -9.69
CA LEU A 293 3.99 -29.46 -9.31
C LEU A 293 4.11 -29.23 -7.80
N LYS A 294 2.99 -29.25 -7.05
CA LYS A 294 3.00 -29.06 -5.58
C LYS A 294 3.50 -30.29 -4.83
N TYR A 295 3.03 -31.47 -5.21
CA TYR A 295 3.25 -32.71 -4.45
C TYR A 295 4.31 -33.63 -5.08
N GLY A 296 4.65 -33.43 -6.37
CA GLY A 296 5.70 -34.18 -7.03
C GLY A 296 7.11 -33.75 -6.62
N ASP A 297 8.04 -34.68 -6.76
CA ASP A 297 9.47 -34.48 -6.52
C ASP A 297 10.16 -33.68 -7.66
N THR A 298 11.47 -33.54 -7.58
CA THR A 298 12.29 -32.84 -8.58
C THR A 298 12.21 -33.48 -9.96
N SER A 299 12.08 -34.82 -10.06
CA SER A 299 11.97 -35.52 -11.34
C SER A 299 10.66 -35.16 -12.03
N VAL A 300 9.53 -35.26 -11.31
CA VAL A 300 8.20 -34.84 -11.81
C VAL A 300 8.22 -33.40 -12.31
N ARG A 301 8.84 -32.48 -11.57
CA ARG A 301 8.92 -31.06 -11.94
C ARG A 301 9.76 -30.84 -13.19
N SER A 302 10.87 -31.56 -13.34
CA SER A 302 11.68 -31.55 -14.56
C SER A 302 10.93 -32.13 -15.76
N THR A 303 10.19 -33.24 -15.61
CA THR A 303 9.35 -33.79 -16.68
C THR A 303 8.27 -32.80 -17.13
N ILE A 304 7.58 -32.16 -16.17
CA ILE A 304 6.57 -31.12 -16.46
C ILE A 304 7.23 -29.92 -17.17
N PHE A 305 8.43 -29.52 -16.77
CA PHE A 305 9.14 -28.42 -17.42
C PHE A 305 9.56 -28.75 -18.86
N GLN A 306 10.12 -29.92 -19.14
CA GLN A 306 10.49 -30.28 -20.52
C GLN A 306 9.26 -30.26 -21.45
N ARG A 307 8.11 -30.78 -20.98
CA ARG A 307 6.81 -30.71 -21.69
C ARG A 307 6.24 -29.29 -21.86
N VAL A 308 6.80 -28.30 -21.16
CA VAL A 308 6.52 -26.86 -21.35
C VAL A 308 7.56 -26.21 -22.28
N LYS A 309 8.82 -26.65 -22.22
CA LYS A 309 9.97 -26.06 -22.93
C LYS A 309 9.92 -26.31 -24.44
N THR A 310 9.57 -27.52 -24.88
CA THR A 310 9.66 -27.94 -26.29
C THR A 310 8.91 -27.03 -27.28
N ASP A 311 7.68 -26.62 -26.93
CA ASP A 311 6.80 -25.82 -27.80
C ASP A 311 6.31 -24.56 -27.07
N PHE A 312 7.17 -23.89 -26.29
CA PHE A 312 6.70 -22.89 -25.33
C PHE A 312 5.98 -21.71 -25.99
N THR A 313 4.69 -21.56 -25.68
CA THR A 313 3.87 -20.45 -26.19
C THR A 313 3.08 -19.76 -25.08
N LEU A 314 3.00 -18.43 -25.21
CA LEU A 314 2.24 -17.50 -24.37
C LEU A 314 0.99 -16.95 -25.10
N VAL A 315 0.65 -17.52 -26.27
CA VAL A 315 -0.56 -17.18 -27.01
C VAL A 315 -1.79 -17.73 -26.28
N ASN A 316 -2.87 -16.94 -26.23
CA ASN A 316 -4.15 -17.30 -25.59
C ASN A 316 -4.03 -17.67 -24.09
N LEU A 317 -3.16 -16.98 -23.33
CA LEU A 317 -3.13 -17.08 -21.86
C LEU A 317 -4.51 -16.79 -21.26
N ASN A 318 -4.88 -17.59 -20.26
CA ASN A 318 -6.15 -17.49 -19.56
C ASN A 318 -5.99 -17.72 -18.05
N ALA A 319 -7.09 -17.61 -17.30
CA ALA A 319 -7.13 -17.79 -15.85
C ALA A 319 -6.65 -19.16 -15.32
N HIS A 320 -6.38 -20.14 -16.20
CA HIS A 320 -5.90 -21.47 -15.87
C HIS A 320 -4.43 -21.68 -16.26
N SER A 321 -4.00 -21.20 -17.44
CA SER A 321 -2.58 -21.23 -17.82
C SER A 321 -1.74 -20.27 -16.98
N ALA A 322 -2.23 -19.05 -16.69
CA ALA A 322 -1.54 -18.11 -15.81
C ALA A 322 -1.27 -18.70 -14.41
N ARG A 323 -2.28 -19.34 -13.79
CA ARG A 323 -2.13 -20.00 -12.48
C ARG A 323 -1.19 -21.21 -12.53
N PHE A 324 -1.15 -21.93 -13.65
CA PHE A 324 -0.17 -23.00 -13.86
C PHE A 324 1.26 -22.44 -13.99
N LEU A 325 1.48 -21.39 -14.78
CA LEU A 325 2.80 -20.77 -14.97
C LEU A 325 3.33 -20.12 -13.68
N VAL A 326 2.49 -19.48 -12.88
CA VAL A 326 2.83 -19.01 -11.52
C VAL A 326 3.27 -20.17 -10.62
N LYS A 327 2.60 -21.33 -10.71
CA LYS A 327 2.94 -22.52 -9.91
C LYS A 327 4.20 -23.22 -10.41
N LEU A 328 4.45 -23.21 -11.72
CA LEU A 328 5.68 -23.68 -12.37
C LEU A 328 6.87 -22.82 -11.93
N PHE A 329 6.75 -21.49 -12.02
CA PHE A 329 7.75 -20.54 -11.54
C PHE A 329 8.01 -20.68 -10.03
N HIS A 330 7.00 -21.02 -9.23
CA HIS A 330 7.18 -21.18 -7.78
C HIS A 330 7.94 -22.46 -7.40
N TYR A 331 7.51 -23.64 -7.89
CA TYR A 331 8.02 -24.94 -7.41
C TYR A 331 9.26 -25.48 -8.13
N CYS A 332 9.61 -24.98 -9.32
CA CYS A 332 10.74 -25.50 -10.10
C CYS A 332 12.10 -24.86 -9.76
N ASN A 333 13.16 -25.40 -10.39
CA ASN A 333 14.56 -25.01 -10.18
C ASN A 333 14.90 -23.60 -10.74
N VAL A 334 16.18 -23.22 -10.66
CA VAL A 334 16.66 -21.91 -11.14
C VAL A 334 16.62 -21.79 -12.67
N GLU A 335 16.85 -22.87 -13.42
CA GLU A 335 16.76 -22.90 -14.90
C GLU A 335 15.34 -22.55 -15.37
N VAL A 336 14.31 -23.19 -14.82
CA VAL A 336 12.91 -22.90 -15.16
C VAL A 336 12.56 -21.44 -14.87
N LYS A 337 13.09 -20.88 -13.77
CA LYS A 337 12.90 -19.48 -13.40
C LYS A 337 13.63 -18.53 -14.36
N ALA A 338 14.81 -18.89 -14.85
CA ALA A 338 15.52 -18.13 -15.89
C ALA A 338 14.75 -18.14 -17.22
N PHE A 339 14.44 -19.34 -17.75
CA PHE A 339 13.68 -19.52 -18.98
C PHE A 339 12.34 -18.77 -19.00
N LEU A 340 11.56 -18.86 -17.91
CA LEU A 340 10.28 -18.15 -17.82
C LEU A 340 10.47 -16.62 -17.79
N ARG A 341 11.49 -16.11 -17.09
CA ARG A 341 11.79 -14.66 -17.08
C ARG A 341 12.21 -14.17 -18.46
N GLU A 342 13.12 -14.87 -19.13
CA GLU A 342 13.56 -14.55 -20.48
C GLU A 342 12.38 -14.52 -21.46
N ALA A 343 11.51 -15.54 -21.42
CA ALA A 343 10.36 -15.60 -22.30
C ALA A 343 9.33 -14.48 -22.02
N PHE A 344 8.97 -14.22 -20.76
CA PHE A 344 7.99 -13.18 -20.41
C PHE A 344 8.53 -11.75 -20.56
N PHE A 345 9.78 -11.50 -20.16
CA PHE A 345 10.45 -10.20 -20.27
C PHE A 345 11.33 -10.12 -21.52
N SER A 346 10.77 -10.53 -22.67
CA SER A 346 11.38 -10.36 -23.99
C SER A 346 10.64 -9.31 -24.81
N ASP A 347 11.34 -8.70 -25.76
CA ASP A 347 10.77 -7.68 -26.64
C ASP A 347 9.50 -8.15 -27.38
N ARG A 348 9.56 -9.34 -27.97
CA ARG A 348 8.44 -10.00 -28.67
C ARG A 348 7.19 -10.15 -27.79
N ASN A 349 7.36 -10.25 -26.47
CA ASN A 349 6.27 -10.48 -25.51
C ASN A 349 5.89 -9.24 -24.68
N LYS A 350 6.40 -8.05 -25.02
CA LYS A 350 6.02 -6.77 -24.37
C LYS A 350 4.51 -6.58 -24.20
N GLY A 351 3.73 -7.07 -25.18
CA GLY A 351 2.26 -7.01 -25.19
C GLY A 351 1.57 -7.67 -24.01
N LEU A 352 2.22 -8.61 -23.31
CA LEU A 352 1.65 -9.34 -22.17
C LEU A 352 1.33 -8.44 -20.97
N LEU A 353 2.09 -7.36 -20.78
CA LEU A 353 1.83 -6.34 -19.74
C LEU A 353 0.44 -5.71 -19.89
N PHE A 354 -0.04 -5.55 -21.13
CA PHE A 354 -1.35 -5.00 -21.45
C PHE A 354 -2.45 -6.06 -21.51
N SER A 355 -2.22 -7.25 -20.93
CA SER A 355 -3.15 -8.38 -20.93
C SER A 355 -3.36 -8.92 -19.52
N ARG A 356 -4.63 -9.07 -19.11
CA ARG A 356 -5.02 -9.46 -17.74
C ARG A 356 -4.28 -10.67 -17.17
N TYR A 357 -4.00 -11.67 -18.00
CA TYR A 357 -3.38 -12.93 -17.58
C TYR A 357 -1.88 -12.98 -17.84
N GLY A 358 -1.33 -12.05 -18.63
CA GLY A 358 0.10 -11.84 -18.75
C GLY A 358 0.63 -10.99 -17.58
N SER A 359 -0.02 -9.87 -17.29
CA SER A 359 0.31 -8.97 -16.17
C SER A 359 0.27 -9.70 -14.81
N ASP A 360 -0.76 -10.51 -14.55
CA ASP A 360 -0.88 -11.40 -13.37
C ASP A 360 0.36 -12.31 -13.17
N VAL A 361 0.97 -12.82 -14.26
CA VAL A 361 2.14 -13.72 -14.19
C VAL A 361 3.44 -12.92 -14.09
N MET A 362 3.55 -11.85 -14.86
CA MET A 362 4.71 -10.96 -14.88
C MET A 362 4.93 -10.29 -13.52
N ASP A 363 3.87 -9.87 -12.82
CA ASP A 363 3.96 -9.28 -11.48
C ASP A 363 4.60 -10.25 -10.48
N VAL A 364 4.14 -11.50 -10.44
CA VAL A 364 4.69 -12.54 -9.55
C VAL A 364 6.17 -12.83 -9.86
N MET A 365 6.59 -12.73 -11.11
CA MET A 365 8.00 -12.86 -11.50
C MET A 365 8.81 -11.59 -11.12
N TYR A 366 8.27 -10.40 -11.41
CA TYR A 366 8.91 -9.10 -11.20
C TYR A 366 9.14 -8.79 -9.71
N GLN A 367 8.20 -9.16 -8.83
CA GLN A 367 8.37 -9.11 -7.38
C GLN A 367 9.43 -10.07 -6.81
N LYS A 368 10.00 -10.97 -7.64
CA LYS A 368 11.06 -11.92 -7.28
C LYS A 368 12.35 -11.71 -8.07
N LEU A 369 12.42 -10.63 -8.84
CA LEU A 369 13.65 -10.13 -9.44
C LEU A 369 14.50 -9.38 -8.40
N LYS A 370 15.81 -9.37 -8.60
CA LYS A 370 16.74 -8.42 -7.95
C LYS A 370 16.57 -7.04 -8.58
N ASN A 371 16.88 -5.98 -7.83
CA ASN A 371 16.80 -4.58 -8.30
C ASN A 371 17.49 -4.35 -9.68
N LYS A 372 18.70 -4.87 -9.92
CA LYS A 372 19.35 -4.77 -11.26
C LYS A 372 18.58 -5.49 -12.38
N GLU A 373 17.91 -6.61 -12.08
CA GLU A 373 17.04 -7.31 -13.04
C GLU A 373 15.74 -6.52 -13.27
N GLN A 374 15.13 -5.92 -12.23
CA GLN A 374 13.97 -5.02 -12.34
C GLN A 374 14.29 -3.81 -13.23
N LEU A 375 15.44 -3.18 -13.03
CA LEU A 375 15.95 -2.08 -13.85
C LEU A 375 16.20 -2.50 -15.31
N SER A 376 16.64 -3.74 -15.56
CA SER A 376 16.76 -4.29 -16.93
C SER A 376 15.39 -4.47 -17.59
N VAL A 377 14.38 -4.95 -16.85
CA VAL A 377 12.99 -5.01 -17.35
C VAL A 377 12.41 -3.61 -17.58
N LEU A 378 12.71 -2.62 -16.74
CA LEU A 378 12.25 -1.25 -16.96
C LEU A 378 12.83 -0.65 -18.24
N ARG A 379 14.14 -0.83 -18.51
CA ARG A 379 14.76 -0.43 -19.80
C ARG A 379 14.01 -1.00 -21.00
N LEU A 380 13.65 -2.28 -20.95
CA LEU A 380 12.95 -2.94 -22.03
C LEU A 380 11.65 -2.21 -22.42
N TYR A 381 10.92 -1.65 -21.45
CA TYR A 381 9.66 -0.93 -21.69
C TYR A 381 9.83 0.59 -21.92
N THR A 382 10.80 1.23 -21.27
CA THR A 382 11.11 2.65 -21.44
C THR A 382 11.75 2.93 -22.81
N LEU A 383 12.68 2.09 -23.24
CA LEU A 383 13.41 2.25 -24.49
C LEU A 383 12.61 1.66 -25.67
N SER A 384 12.62 2.36 -26.79
CA SER A 384 12.08 1.84 -28.04
C SER A 384 13.17 1.04 -28.76
N ASN A 385 12.82 -0.05 -29.43
CA ASN A 385 13.79 -0.86 -30.20
C ASN A 385 14.43 -0.06 -31.35
N PHE A 386 13.79 1.02 -31.76
CA PHE A 386 14.22 1.97 -32.78
C PHE A 386 14.93 3.21 -32.21
N LEU A 387 15.02 3.34 -30.88
CA LEU A 387 15.88 4.33 -30.23
C LEU A 387 17.06 3.64 -29.57
N LEU A 388 18.22 3.79 -30.19
CA LEU A 388 19.47 3.70 -29.47
C LEU A 388 19.57 4.92 -28.56
N LEU A 389 19.67 4.68 -27.25
CA LEU A 389 20.18 5.69 -26.33
C LEU A 389 21.65 5.94 -26.68
N GLU A 390 22.13 7.17 -26.50
CA GLU A 390 23.55 7.51 -26.68
C GLU A 390 24.45 6.56 -25.87
N GLU A 391 25.64 6.23 -26.39
CA GLU A 391 26.49 5.21 -25.77
C GLU A 391 26.88 5.58 -24.32
N GLU A 392 27.13 6.86 -24.04
CA GLU A 392 27.43 7.31 -22.67
C GLU A 392 26.21 7.21 -21.75
N ALA A 393 25.01 7.55 -22.23
CA ALA A 393 23.77 7.37 -21.48
C ALA A 393 23.51 5.87 -21.19
N MET A 394 23.78 5.00 -22.16
CA MET A 394 23.67 3.54 -22.01
C MET A 394 24.67 2.98 -20.99
N ARG A 395 25.95 3.37 -21.09
CA ARG A 395 27.02 3.01 -20.12
C ARG A 395 26.67 3.48 -18.71
N LYS A 396 26.18 4.72 -18.55
CA LYS A 396 25.66 5.25 -17.27
C LYS A 396 24.51 4.38 -16.75
N LEU A 397 23.57 3.99 -17.61
CA LEU A 397 22.43 3.14 -17.26
C LEU A 397 22.89 1.77 -16.71
N ASP A 398 23.92 1.14 -17.27
CA ASP A 398 24.45 -0.15 -16.78
C ASP A 398 25.07 -0.11 -15.38
N ALA A 399 25.57 1.06 -14.96
CA ALA A 399 26.06 1.32 -13.61
C ALA A 399 24.95 1.66 -12.60
N VAL A 400 23.70 1.91 -13.03
CA VAL A 400 22.60 2.32 -12.14
C VAL A 400 22.22 1.24 -11.13
N GLY A 401 22.17 1.64 -9.85
CA GLY A 401 21.74 0.81 -8.73
C GLY A 401 20.35 1.12 -8.16
N SER A 402 19.62 2.12 -8.69
CA SER A 402 18.31 2.53 -8.14
C SER A 402 17.38 3.17 -9.18
N LEU A 403 16.07 3.14 -8.90
CA LEU A 403 15.04 3.73 -9.77
C LEU A 403 15.20 5.25 -9.95
N ASN A 404 15.65 5.98 -8.93
CA ASN A 404 15.83 7.43 -9.01
C ASN A 404 17.05 7.79 -9.90
N GLN A 405 18.14 7.02 -9.82
CA GLN A 405 19.27 7.16 -10.72
C GLN A 405 18.88 6.78 -12.17
N PHE A 406 18.03 5.76 -12.36
CA PHE A 406 17.51 5.38 -13.68
C PHE A 406 16.73 6.52 -14.32
N ILE A 407 15.83 7.15 -13.55
CA ILE A 407 15.10 8.35 -13.98
C ILE A 407 16.08 9.47 -14.34
N ALA A 408 17.03 9.81 -13.47
CA ALA A 408 17.97 10.91 -13.70
C ALA A 408 18.83 10.75 -14.96
N VAL A 409 19.23 9.51 -15.33
CA VAL A 409 19.99 9.24 -16.56
C VAL A 409 19.13 9.44 -17.82
N ILE A 410 17.82 9.18 -17.76
CA ILE A 410 16.87 9.45 -18.85
C ILE A 410 16.51 10.94 -18.91
N ASP A 411 16.35 11.57 -17.75
CA ASP A 411 16.00 12.98 -17.58
C ASP A 411 17.04 13.91 -18.26
N ALA A 412 18.32 13.51 -18.18
CA ALA A 412 19.48 14.22 -18.73
C ALA A 412 20.01 13.69 -20.09
N SER A 413 19.28 12.82 -20.81
CA SER A 413 19.68 12.35 -22.16
C SER A 413 18.94 13.13 -23.25
N GLU A 414 19.57 13.34 -24.41
CA GLU A 414 18.91 13.95 -25.58
C GLU A 414 17.68 13.14 -26.04
N SER A 415 17.70 11.82 -25.79
CA SER A 415 16.59 10.91 -26.07
C SER A 415 15.41 10.99 -25.08
N ARG A 416 15.43 11.91 -24.10
CA ARG A 416 14.38 12.11 -23.08
C ARG A 416 12.98 12.13 -23.68
N SER A 417 12.72 13.00 -24.65
CA SER A 417 11.39 13.24 -25.24
C SER A 417 10.81 11.99 -25.90
N SER A 418 11.64 11.24 -26.61
CA SER A 418 11.23 9.99 -27.28
C SER A 418 11.00 8.84 -26.28
N CYS A 419 11.79 8.76 -25.21
CA CYS A 419 11.54 7.84 -24.10
C CYS A 419 10.24 8.20 -23.36
N LEU A 420 9.98 9.49 -23.18
CA LEU A 420 8.77 10.01 -22.54
C LEU A 420 7.51 9.68 -23.36
N GLU A 421 7.52 9.85 -24.68
CA GLU A 421 6.40 9.47 -25.54
C GLU A 421 6.20 7.95 -25.62
N LYS A 422 7.29 7.16 -25.61
CA LYS A 422 7.22 5.69 -25.52
C LYS A 422 6.56 5.24 -24.21
N LEU A 423 6.94 5.87 -23.09
CA LEU A 423 6.32 5.66 -21.79
C LEU A 423 4.86 6.12 -21.77
N ARG A 424 4.55 7.32 -22.26
CA ARG A 424 3.18 7.86 -22.37
C ARG A 424 2.26 6.88 -23.07
N SER A 425 2.63 6.44 -24.27
CA SER A 425 1.86 5.49 -25.07
C SER A 425 1.64 4.15 -24.35
N SER A 426 2.59 3.73 -23.51
CA SER A 426 2.52 2.50 -22.73
C SER A 426 1.65 2.65 -21.48
N VAL A 427 1.81 3.74 -20.72
CA VAL A 427 1.01 4.07 -19.54
C VAL A 427 -0.46 4.27 -19.92
N LEU A 428 -0.75 5.01 -20.99
CA LEU A 428 -2.10 5.20 -21.52
C LEU A 428 -2.79 3.84 -21.78
N LYS A 429 -2.11 2.93 -22.48
CA LYS A 429 -2.60 1.56 -22.74
C LYS A 429 -2.76 0.70 -21.48
N MET A 430 -2.05 1.00 -20.39
CA MET A 430 -2.29 0.36 -19.08
C MET A 430 -3.51 0.95 -18.37
N VAL A 431 -3.75 2.27 -18.48
CA VAL A 431 -4.93 2.94 -17.92
C VAL A 431 -6.20 2.50 -18.64
N ASP A 432 -6.23 2.57 -19.98
CA ASP A 432 -7.38 2.19 -20.82
C ASP A 432 -7.87 0.76 -20.55
N LYS A 433 -6.92 -0.17 -20.37
CA LYS A 433 -7.20 -1.59 -20.11
C LYS A 433 -7.27 -1.95 -18.62
N ALA A 434 -7.16 -0.95 -17.73
CA ALA A 434 -7.11 -1.12 -16.28
C ALA A 434 -6.12 -2.22 -15.84
N GLN A 435 -4.87 -2.14 -16.34
CA GLN A 435 -3.75 -3.06 -16.12
C GLN A 435 -2.66 -2.48 -15.20
N LEU A 436 -3.04 -1.63 -14.25
CA LEU A 436 -2.08 -1.01 -13.32
C LEU A 436 -1.76 -1.89 -12.12
N THR A 437 -2.55 -2.92 -11.81
CA THR A 437 -2.40 -3.74 -10.58
C THR A 437 -1.04 -4.43 -10.40
N ALA A 438 -0.22 -4.53 -11.45
CA ALA A 438 1.10 -5.15 -11.42
C ALA A 438 2.19 -4.15 -10.98
N SER A 439 3.17 -4.63 -10.21
CA SER A 439 4.28 -3.81 -9.70
C SER A 439 5.08 -3.12 -10.81
N LEU A 440 5.32 -3.83 -11.92
CA LEU A 440 5.96 -3.27 -13.12
C LEU A 440 5.16 -2.11 -13.74
N SER A 441 3.82 -2.18 -13.72
CA SER A 441 2.96 -1.09 -14.20
C SER A 441 3.10 0.16 -13.32
N HIS A 442 3.22 -0.01 -12.00
CA HIS A 442 3.45 1.08 -11.07
C HIS A 442 4.83 1.73 -11.23
N ASP A 443 5.87 0.92 -11.45
CA ASP A 443 7.23 1.43 -11.60
C ASP A 443 7.39 2.18 -12.93
N LEU A 444 6.81 1.68 -14.02
CA LEU A 444 6.75 2.39 -15.32
C LEU A 444 5.93 3.68 -15.23
N LEU A 445 4.79 3.66 -14.53
CA LEU A 445 3.99 4.84 -14.25
C LEU A 445 4.76 5.86 -13.40
N PHE A 446 5.52 5.43 -12.39
CA PHE A 446 6.35 6.31 -11.56
C PHE A 446 7.49 6.97 -12.35
N VAL A 447 8.18 6.21 -13.21
CA VAL A 447 9.21 6.75 -14.13
C VAL A 447 8.59 7.80 -15.04
N TYR A 448 7.48 7.49 -15.73
CA TYR A 448 6.74 8.46 -16.55
C TYR A 448 6.35 9.71 -15.75
N TRP A 449 5.81 9.53 -14.55
CA TRP A 449 5.28 10.60 -13.70
C TRP A 449 6.34 11.54 -13.13
N LYS A 450 7.59 11.10 -13.01
CA LYS A 450 8.72 11.96 -12.62
C LYS A 450 9.44 12.60 -13.81
N LEU A 451 9.37 12.01 -15.01
CA LEU A 451 9.92 12.60 -16.25
C LEU A 451 8.98 13.62 -16.93
N THR A 452 7.68 13.60 -16.62
CA THR A 452 6.64 14.40 -17.31
C THR A 452 6.24 15.66 -16.54
N ASP A 453 6.20 16.78 -17.24
CA ASP A 453 5.76 18.08 -16.69
C ASP A 453 4.23 18.21 -16.75
N ASN A 454 3.63 17.94 -17.91
CA ASN A 454 2.17 18.03 -18.11
C ASN A 454 1.44 16.74 -17.72
N LYS A 455 0.95 16.72 -16.47
CA LYS A 455 0.24 15.57 -15.89
C LYS A 455 -1.28 15.59 -16.14
N GLY A 456 -1.86 16.67 -16.67
CA GLY A 456 -3.31 16.94 -16.63
C GLY A 456 -4.19 15.91 -17.34
N GLU A 457 -3.77 15.43 -18.50
CA GLU A 457 -4.47 14.37 -19.25
C GLU A 457 -4.42 13.04 -18.48
N MET A 458 -3.23 12.66 -17.98
CA MET A 458 -3.03 11.43 -17.22
C MET A 458 -3.86 11.43 -15.94
N ILE A 459 -3.84 12.55 -15.19
CA ILE A 459 -4.68 12.81 -14.01
C ILE A 459 -6.15 12.51 -14.33
N SER A 460 -6.67 13.05 -15.44
CA SER A 460 -8.06 12.96 -15.90
C SER A 460 -8.53 11.55 -16.29
N GLN A 461 -7.61 10.59 -16.39
CA GLN A 461 -7.91 9.18 -16.67
C GLN A 461 -7.57 8.29 -15.47
N LEU A 462 -6.39 8.46 -14.89
CA LEU A 462 -5.83 7.66 -13.80
C LEU A 462 -6.69 7.72 -12.52
N TYR A 463 -7.38 8.84 -12.24
CA TYR A 463 -8.30 8.93 -11.10
C TYR A 463 -9.48 7.94 -11.17
N LYS A 464 -9.87 7.49 -12.38
CA LYS A 464 -10.98 6.54 -12.58
C LYS A 464 -10.61 5.11 -12.18
N VAL A 465 -9.32 4.80 -12.20
CA VAL A 465 -8.74 3.47 -11.89
C VAL A 465 -7.84 3.50 -10.64
N PHE A 466 -7.86 4.60 -9.88
CA PHE A 466 -6.92 4.91 -8.79
C PHE A 466 -6.73 3.79 -7.76
N GLY A 467 -7.78 3.02 -7.46
CA GLY A 467 -7.72 1.90 -6.51
C GLY A 467 -6.76 0.78 -6.90
N GLN A 468 -6.33 0.70 -8.16
CA GLN A 468 -5.26 -0.21 -8.58
C GLN A 468 -3.88 0.19 -8.02
N LEU A 469 -3.66 1.49 -7.76
CA LEU A 469 -2.38 2.05 -7.30
C LEU A 469 -2.03 1.72 -5.83
N LEU A 470 -2.98 1.19 -5.07
CA LEU A 470 -2.89 0.95 -3.62
C LEU A 470 -2.04 -0.28 -3.21
N SER A 471 -1.36 -0.95 -4.16
CA SER A 471 -0.59 -2.19 -3.90
C SER A 471 0.91 -1.99 -3.68
N THR A 472 1.53 -0.91 -4.18
CA THR A 472 2.98 -0.67 -4.03
C THR A 472 3.30 0.77 -3.62
N ARG A 473 4.47 1.00 -3.02
CA ARG A 473 4.93 2.33 -2.59
C ARG A 473 5.03 3.32 -3.76
N ASN A 474 5.48 2.88 -4.93
CA ASN A 474 5.62 3.73 -6.12
C ASN A 474 4.24 4.10 -6.71
N GLY A 475 3.28 3.16 -6.71
CA GLY A 475 1.88 3.44 -7.05
C GLY A 475 1.25 4.43 -6.07
N ASN A 476 1.47 4.25 -4.76
CA ASN A 476 0.97 5.16 -3.74
C ASN A 476 1.59 6.57 -3.82
N ALA A 477 2.88 6.68 -4.18
CA ALA A 477 3.54 7.96 -4.40
C ALA A 477 2.93 8.73 -5.58
N VAL A 478 2.71 8.06 -6.72
CA VAL A 478 1.98 8.67 -7.87
C VAL A 478 0.55 9.05 -7.48
N LEU A 479 -0.12 8.23 -6.65
CA LEU A 479 -1.47 8.51 -6.16
C LEU A 479 -1.53 9.74 -5.22
N CYS A 480 -0.50 9.94 -4.38
CA CYS A 480 -0.36 11.13 -3.54
C CYS A 480 -0.16 12.40 -4.36
N ASP A 481 0.74 12.36 -5.35
CA ASP A 481 0.96 13.45 -6.29
C ASP A 481 -0.34 13.75 -7.06
N LEU A 482 -0.99 12.73 -7.64
CA LEU A 482 -2.24 12.86 -8.38
C LEU A 482 -3.34 13.52 -7.54
N PHE A 483 -3.48 13.14 -6.26
CA PHE A 483 -4.48 13.76 -5.39
C PHE A 483 -4.15 15.24 -5.12
N GLY A 484 -2.87 15.61 -5.06
CA GLY A 484 -2.40 17.00 -4.93
C GLY A 484 -2.75 17.90 -6.12
N TYR A 485 -2.89 17.33 -7.33
CA TYR A 485 -3.34 18.04 -8.55
C TYR A 485 -4.83 17.81 -8.90
N ALA A 486 -5.50 16.83 -8.28
CA ALA A 486 -6.88 16.48 -8.60
C ALA A 486 -7.86 17.61 -8.22
N ASP A 487 -8.88 17.85 -9.06
CA ASP A 487 -9.91 18.84 -8.78
C ASP A 487 -10.90 18.39 -7.67
N LYS A 488 -11.80 19.31 -7.26
CA LYS A 488 -12.84 19.05 -6.24
C LYS A 488 -13.79 17.90 -6.61
N LYS A 489 -14.08 17.68 -7.89
CA LYS A 489 -14.97 16.61 -8.40
C LYS A 489 -14.26 15.26 -8.38
N MET A 490 -12.98 15.23 -8.74
CA MET A 490 -12.10 14.07 -8.74
C MET A 490 -11.77 13.61 -7.33
N ARG A 491 -11.37 14.52 -6.42
CA ARG A 491 -11.19 14.21 -4.99
C ARG A 491 -12.46 13.60 -4.40
N LYS A 492 -13.63 14.19 -4.71
CA LYS A 492 -14.95 13.69 -4.28
C LYS A 492 -15.29 12.30 -4.83
N ALA A 493 -14.86 11.96 -6.04
CA ALA A 493 -15.01 10.62 -6.60
C ALA A 493 -14.07 9.61 -5.90
N MET A 494 -12.81 9.97 -5.69
CA MET A 494 -11.80 9.10 -5.05
C MET A 494 -12.15 8.81 -3.58
N LEU A 495 -12.55 9.83 -2.81
CA LEU A 495 -12.99 9.66 -1.41
C LEU A 495 -14.21 8.75 -1.28
N LYS A 496 -15.19 8.90 -2.17
CA LYS A 496 -16.35 7.99 -2.22
C LYS A 496 -15.96 6.56 -2.62
N GLY A 497 -15.00 6.40 -3.53
CA GLY A 497 -14.45 5.10 -3.91
C GLY A 497 -13.67 4.42 -2.79
N LEU A 498 -12.99 5.19 -1.93
CA LEU A 498 -12.25 4.67 -0.77
C LEU A 498 -13.16 4.12 0.33
N ARG A 499 -14.38 4.65 0.51
CA ARG A 499 -15.20 4.42 1.70
C ARG A 499 -15.45 2.93 2.05
N THR A 500 -15.43 2.02 1.09
CA THR A 500 -15.58 0.57 1.34
C THR A 500 -14.30 -0.12 1.81
N ASP A 501 -13.15 0.40 1.38
CA ASP A 501 -11.83 -0.24 1.49
C ASP A 501 -10.94 0.49 2.53
N PHE A 502 -11.36 1.70 2.92
CA PHE A 502 -10.66 2.61 3.81
C PHE A 502 -10.26 2.03 5.17
N PRO A 503 -11.12 1.28 5.90
CA PRO A 503 -10.73 0.71 7.18
C PRO A 503 -9.51 -0.22 7.08
N GLU A 504 -9.41 -1.06 6.03
CA GLU A 504 -8.22 -1.90 5.81
C GLU A 504 -7.00 -1.06 5.37
N ALA A 505 -7.22 0.02 4.61
CA ALA A 505 -6.16 0.91 4.15
C ALA A 505 -5.51 1.73 5.28
N ALA A 506 -6.26 2.12 6.32
CA ALA A 506 -5.74 2.83 7.49
C ALA A 506 -4.74 1.99 8.31
N TYR A 507 -4.89 0.66 8.30
CA TYR A 507 -3.97 -0.27 8.94
C TYR A 507 -2.81 -0.73 8.03
N ASN A 508 -2.57 -0.09 6.88
CA ASN A 508 -1.59 -0.51 5.88
C ASN A 508 -0.43 0.51 5.71
N GLN A 509 0.82 0.04 5.86
CA GLN A 509 2.06 0.84 5.74
C GLN A 509 2.14 1.65 4.43
N ILE A 510 1.65 1.09 3.33
CA ILE A 510 1.74 1.71 2.00
C ILE A 510 0.63 2.75 1.82
N ASN A 511 -0.57 2.52 2.36
CA ASN A 511 -1.72 3.34 2.03
C ASN A 511 -1.97 4.49 3.00
N VAL A 512 -1.48 4.41 4.24
CA VAL A 512 -1.60 5.49 5.23
C VAL A 512 -1.09 6.85 4.74
N SER A 513 0.00 6.90 3.96
CA SER A 513 0.52 8.13 3.36
C SER A 513 -0.48 8.82 2.44
N PHE A 514 -1.16 8.03 1.60
CA PHE A 514 -2.22 8.54 0.73
C PHE A 514 -3.47 8.96 1.52
N LEU A 515 -3.81 8.26 2.61
CA LEU A 515 -4.95 8.65 3.45
C LEU A 515 -4.71 9.98 4.17
N ILE A 516 -3.49 10.19 4.68
CA ILE A 516 -3.03 11.47 5.24
C ILE A 516 -3.10 12.58 4.16
N LYS A 517 -2.61 12.31 2.95
CA LYS A 517 -2.72 13.24 1.81
C LYS A 517 -4.20 13.55 1.47
N ALA A 518 -5.06 12.54 1.47
CA ALA A 518 -6.46 12.65 1.09
C ALA A 518 -7.27 13.49 2.08
N ILE A 519 -7.04 13.34 3.40
CA ILE A 519 -7.74 14.12 4.41
C ILE A 519 -7.21 15.57 4.51
N LEU A 520 -5.90 15.77 4.46
CA LEU A 520 -5.26 17.08 4.62
C LEU A 520 -5.27 17.96 3.35
N CYS A 521 -5.52 17.39 2.17
CA CYS A 521 -5.68 18.13 0.91
C CYS A 521 -7.14 18.13 0.40
N THR A 522 -8.15 17.96 1.26
CA THR A 522 -9.57 18.07 0.85
C THR A 522 -10.26 19.23 1.54
N ASP A 523 -10.79 20.16 0.74
CA ASP A 523 -11.47 21.37 1.24
C ASP A 523 -12.92 21.09 1.70
N ASP A 524 -13.53 20.03 1.20
CA ASP A 524 -14.82 19.47 1.64
C ASP A 524 -14.59 18.54 2.84
N THR A 525 -14.23 19.13 3.99
CA THR A 525 -13.92 18.41 5.24
C THR A 525 -15.08 17.57 5.75
N LYS A 526 -16.33 18.00 5.52
CA LYS A 526 -17.53 17.20 5.82
C LYS A 526 -17.53 15.87 5.05
N LEU A 527 -17.20 15.90 3.75
CA LEU A 527 -17.00 14.69 2.96
C LEU A 527 -15.80 13.85 3.45
N SER A 528 -14.69 14.48 3.85
CA SER A 528 -13.56 13.77 4.45
C SER A 528 -13.94 13.04 5.74
N ILE A 529 -14.69 13.69 6.63
CA ILE A 529 -15.21 13.10 7.88
C ILE A 529 -16.12 11.91 7.56
N ASP A 530 -17.05 12.07 6.60
CA ASP A 530 -18.01 11.03 6.20
C ASP A 530 -17.36 9.82 5.51
N CYS A 531 -16.25 10.01 4.80
CA CYS A 531 -15.57 8.94 4.07
C CYS A 531 -14.38 8.33 4.83
N LEU A 532 -13.71 9.10 5.70
CA LEU A 532 -12.40 8.76 6.29
C LEU A 532 -12.31 8.87 7.82
N LEU A 533 -13.34 9.34 8.55
CA LEU A 533 -13.31 9.35 10.02
C LEU A 533 -14.48 8.58 10.64
N LYS A 534 -15.72 8.84 10.22
CA LYS A 534 -16.90 8.07 10.68
C LYS A 534 -16.74 6.54 10.53
N PRO A 535 -16.15 5.99 9.44
CA PRO A 535 -15.97 4.54 9.31
C PRO A 535 -14.95 3.90 10.28
N LEU A 536 -14.23 4.68 11.09
CA LEU A 536 -13.25 4.21 12.09
C LEU A 536 -13.65 4.56 13.53
N GLN A 537 -14.77 5.26 13.75
CA GLN A 537 -15.18 5.73 15.07
C GLN A 537 -15.34 4.56 16.07
N ASP A 538 -15.96 3.45 15.65
CA ASP A 538 -16.17 2.26 16.47
C ASP A 538 -14.87 1.47 16.77
N GLU A 539 -13.78 1.74 16.05
CA GLU A 539 -12.46 1.13 16.24
C GLU A 539 -11.40 2.12 16.77
N LEU A 540 -11.78 3.30 17.28
CA LEU A 540 -10.83 4.39 17.55
C LEU A 540 -9.67 3.99 18.48
N GLN A 541 -9.92 3.19 19.53
CA GLN A 541 -8.87 2.67 20.43
C GLN A 541 -7.84 1.80 19.69
N LYS A 542 -8.30 0.95 18.78
CA LYS A 542 -7.46 0.10 17.91
C LYS A 542 -6.70 0.96 16.89
N LEU A 543 -7.31 2.03 16.38
CA LEU A 543 -6.69 2.96 15.44
C LEU A 543 -5.49 3.68 16.07
N VAL A 544 -5.68 4.31 17.24
CA VAL A 544 -4.61 5.06 17.93
C VAL A 544 -3.48 4.16 18.43
N SER A 545 -3.77 2.89 18.70
CA SER A 545 -2.79 1.90 19.17
C SER A 545 -2.00 1.21 18.05
N HIS A 546 -2.32 1.44 16.77
CA HIS A 546 -1.75 0.68 15.66
C HIS A 546 -0.50 1.35 15.03
N PRO A 547 0.56 0.59 14.66
CA PRO A 547 1.79 1.12 14.04
C PRO A 547 1.61 2.02 12.80
N TYR A 548 0.47 1.90 12.11
CA TYR A 548 0.10 2.78 10.98
C TYR A 548 -1.18 3.58 11.23
N GLY A 549 -2.07 3.12 12.11
CA GLY A 549 -3.33 3.80 12.39
C GLY A 549 -3.11 5.13 13.10
N HIS A 550 -2.18 5.15 14.07
CA HIS A 550 -1.83 6.36 14.81
C HIS A 550 -1.33 7.48 13.90
N LEU A 551 -0.56 7.19 12.85
CA LEU A 551 -0.03 8.19 11.91
C LEU A 551 -1.14 9.00 11.23
N PHE A 552 -2.27 8.35 10.91
CA PHE A 552 -3.43 9.03 10.31
C PHE A 552 -4.13 9.96 11.32
N VAL A 553 -4.21 9.57 12.59
CA VAL A 553 -4.80 10.38 13.67
C VAL A 553 -3.87 11.53 14.04
N THR A 554 -2.58 11.24 14.27
CA THR A 554 -1.53 12.23 14.57
C THR A 554 -1.44 13.30 13.49
N ALA A 555 -1.52 12.94 12.20
CA ALA A 555 -1.49 13.93 11.12
C ALA A 555 -2.68 14.90 11.08
N ILE A 556 -3.77 14.63 11.80
CA ILE A 556 -4.91 15.56 11.96
C ILE A 556 -4.69 16.46 13.20
N LEU A 557 -3.97 15.97 14.21
CA LEU A 557 -3.61 16.72 15.41
C LEU A 557 -2.42 17.67 15.16
N ASP A 558 -1.38 17.17 14.49
CA ASP A 558 -0.12 17.84 14.17
C ASP A 558 0.27 17.49 12.70
N PRO A 559 -0.16 18.28 11.70
CA PRO A 559 -0.02 17.94 10.30
C PRO A 559 1.44 18.05 9.82
N PRO A 560 1.92 17.14 8.95
CA PRO A 560 3.28 17.21 8.44
C PRO A 560 3.53 18.49 7.63
N ARG A 561 4.67 19.16 7.85
CA ARG A 561 5.10 20.30 7.03
C ARG A 561 5.32 19.86 5.58
N GLY A 562 4.96 20.72 4.62
CA GLY A 562 5.22 20.50 3.19
C GLY A 562 4.17 19.68 2.44
N LEU A 563 2.91 19.59 2.91
CA LEU A 563 1.81 18.99 2.12
C LEU A 563 1.32 19.92 0.99
N GLU A 564 2.12 20.05 -0.07
CA GLU A 564 1.78 20.83 -1.26
C GLU A 564 0.55 20.28 -2.01
N SER A 565 -0.33 21.16 -2.47
CA SER A 565 -1.51 20.78 -3.27
C SER A 565 -1.95 21.96 -4.13
N ALA A 566 -1.64 21.92 -5.43
CA ALA A 566 -1.95 22.97 -6.39
C ALA A 566 -3.45 23.32 -6.50
N THR A 567 -4.34 22.41 -6.11
CA THR A 567 -5.80 22.55 -6.23
C THR A 567 -6.56 22.58 -4.89
N SER A 568 -5.88 22.85 -3.76
CA SER A 568 -6.57 23.17 -2.50
C SER A 568 -6.61 24.68 -2.30
N LEU A 569 -7.82 25.21 -2.09
CA LEU A 569 -8.09 26.64 -1.93
C LEU A 569 -8.40 27.00 -0.47
N LYS A 570 -8.80 26.03 0.36
CA LYS A 570 -8.94 26.24 1.81
C LYS A 570 -7.57 26.34 2.48
N ASP A 571 -7.42 27.32 3.36
CA ASP A 571 -6.27 27.46 4.25
C ASP A 571 -6.02 26.16 5.07
N PRO A 572 -4.77 25.67 5.18
CA PRO A 572 -4.44 24.49 5.96
C PRO A 572 -4.89 24.55 7.43
N VAL A 573 -4.75 25.69 8.12
CA VAL A 573 -5.10 25.81 9.55
C VAL A 573 -6.61 25.70 9.74
N SER A 574 -7.38 26.37 8.89
CA SER A 574 -8.85 26.29 8.83
C SER A 574 -9.33 24.87 8.53
N ARG A 575 -8.68 24.16 7.60
CA ARG A 575 -8.97 22.74 7.31
C ARG A 575 -8.66 21.84 8.52
N GLN A 576 -7.53 22.07 9.19
CA GLN A 576 -7.13 21.34 10.39
C GLN A 576 -8.14 21.54 11.52
N ALA A 577 -8.54 22.79 11.82
CA ALA A 577 -9.51 23.12 12.85
C ALA A 577 -10.87 22.44 12.62
N GLU A 578 -11.39 22.44 11.39
CA GLU A 578 -12.64 21.74 11.04
C GLU A 578 -12.57 20.21 11.25
N LEU A 579 -11.41 19.59 11.00
CA LEU A 579 -11.20 18.16 11.21
C LEU A 579 -11.03 17.82 12.70
N GLN A 580 -10.30 18.66 13.44
CA GLN A 580 -10.12 18.54 14.89
C GLN A 580 -11.43 18.75 15.65
N ALA A 581 -12.28 19.69 15.23
CA ALA A 581 -13.59 19.90 15.85
C ALA A 581 -14.50 18.66 15.85
N TYR A 582 -14.29 17.73 14.91
CA TYR A 582 -14.97 16.42 14.90
C TYR A 582 -14.20 15.34 15.68
N LEU A 583 -12.88 15.26 15.50
CA LEU A 583 -12.06 14.17 16.03
C LEU A 583 -11.68 14.33 17.51
N LEU A 584 -11.42 15.56 17.95
CA LEU A 584 -10.86 15.86 19.27
C LEU A 584 -11.80 15.45 20.42
N PRO A 585 -13.13 15.70 20.38
CA PRO A 585 -14.04 15.22 21.43
C PRO A 585 -14.03 13.69 21.56
N LEU A 586 -13.97 12.98 20.44
CA LEU A 586 -13.93 11.50 20.43
C LEU A 586 -12.63 10.95 21.04
N LEU A 587 -11.51 11.65 20.88
CA LEU A 587 -10.25 11.30 21.51
C LEU A 587 -10.24 11.63 23.01
N VAL A 588 -10.81 12.77 23.41
CA VAL A 588 -10.93 13.15 24.83
C VAL A 588 -11.84 12.16 25.58
N ASP A 589 -13.02 11.83 25.02
CA ASP A 589 -13.92 10.83 25.60
C ASP A 589 -13.26 9.44 25.65
N LEU A 590 -12.50 9.04 24.62
CA LEU A 590 -11.74 7.80 24.62
C LEU A 590 -10.70 7.78 25.75
N PHE A 591 -9.82 8.78 25.83
CA PHE A 591 -8.73 8.78 26.82
C PHE A 591 -9.22 8.95 28.27
N ARG A 592 -10.38 9.58 28.49
CA ARG A 592 -11.06 9.59 29.80
C ARG A 592 -11.73 8.27 30.16
N SER A 593 -11.86 7.32 29.23
CA SER A 593 -12.57 6.05 29.43
C SER A 593 -11.66 4.82 29.57
N ILE A 594 -10.34 4.98 29.44
CA ILE A 594 -9.34 3.90 29.45
C ILE A 594 -8.18 4.21 30.40
N GLN A 595 -7.57 3.19 30.99
CA GLN A 595 -6.42 3.38 31.89
C GLN A 595 -5.22 3.95 31.13
N LEU A 596 -4.78 5.16 31.46
CA LEU A 596 -3.73 5.84 30.70
C LEU A 596 -2.35 5.20 30.82
N ARG A 597 -2.09 4.38 31.85
CA ARG A 597 -0.84 3.62 32.01
C ARG A 597 -0.52 2.77 30.76
N GLU A 598 -1.48 1.98 30.27
CA GLU A 598 -1.35 1.19 29.03
C GLU A 598 -1.17 2.07 27.78
N VAL A 599 -1.81 3.24 27.75
CA VAL A 599 -1.74 4.21 26.64
C VAL A 599 -0.36 4.86 26.55
N ILE A 600 0.23 5.21 27.69
CA ILE A 600 1.57 5.82 27.79
C ILE A 600 2.63 4.80 27.36
N GLU A 601 2.54 3.56 27.84
CA GLU A 601 3.43 2.45 27.47
C GLU A 601 3.35 2.11 25.97
N ASN A 602 2.19 2.24 25.34
CA ASN A 602 2.04 2.08 23.90
C ASN A 602 2.60 3.30 23.14
N LYS A 603 3.83 3.17 22.63
CA LYS A 603 4.55 4.13 21.76
C LYS A 603 3.71 4.79 20.65
N PHE A 604 2.67 4.13 20.14
CA PHE A 604 1.80 4.67 19.09
C PHE A 604 0.64 5.50 19.68
N ALA A 605 -0.01 4.99 20.73
CA ALA A 605 -1.11 5.66 21.38
C ALA A 605 -0.64 6.90 22.18
N SER A 606 0.53 6.84 22.81
CA SER A 606 1.12 7.98 23.54
C SER A 606 1.45 9.18 22.64
N GLN A 607 1.79 8.96 21.36
CA GLN A 607 1.92 10.05 20.38
C GLN A 607 0.58 10.73 20.09
N VAL A 608 -0.52 9.95 20.02
CA VAL A 608 -1.88 10.51 19.84
C VAL A 608 -2.35 11.22 21.11
N LEU A 609 -2.08 10.67 22.30
CA LEU A 609 -2.37 11.28 23.59
C LEU A 609 -1.67 12.64 23.74
N MET A 610 -0.38 12.73 23.37
CA MET A 610 0.39 13.98 23.32
C MET A 610 -0.24 15.02 22.38
N GLY A 611 -0.63 14.62 21.16
CA GLY A 611 -1.32 15.50 20.22
C GLY A 611 -2.71 15.93 20.70
N THR A 612 -3.42 15.04 21.41
CA THR A 612 -4.76 15.30 21.97
C THR A 612 -4.68 16.33 23.09
N LEU A 613 -3.73 16.18 24.02
CA LEU A 613 -3.50 17.17 25.10
C LEU A 613 -3.08 18.53 24.55
N ARG A 614 -2.22 18.57 23.53
CA ARG A 614 -1.83 19.80 22.82
C ARG A 614 -3.02 20.56 22.21
N ALA A 615 -3.95 19.83 21.60
CA ALA A 615 -5.11 20.43 20.94
C ALA A 615 -6.26 20.75 21.91
N SER A 616 -6.47 19.94 22.96
CA SER A 616 -7.60 20.10 23.90
C SER A 616 -7.30 20.97 25.12
N GLY A 617 -6.09 20.88 25.69
CA GLY A 617 -5.81 21.42 27.02
C GLY A 617 -6.68 20.78 28.11
N ASP A 618 -7.01 19.48 27.99
CA ASP A 618 -7.91 18.83 28.95
C ASP A 618 -7.20 18.46 30.27
N ALA A 619 -7.51 19.20 31.34
CA ALA A 619 -6.92 19.00 32.66
C ALA A 619 -7.15 17.57 33.19
N ALA A 620 -8.38 17.03 33.09
CA ALA A 620 -8.70 15.70 33.61
C ALA A 620 -7.85 14.57 32.99
N ILE A 621 -7.38 14.72 31.74
CA ILE A 621 -6.45 13.77 31.12
C ILE A 621 -5.02 13.98 31.65
N LEU A 622 -4.59 15.22 31.91
CA LEU A 622 -3.32 15.51 32.57
C LEU A 622 -3.30 14.94 34.01
N ASP A 623 -4.34 15.18 34.80
CA ASP A 623 -4.51 14.67 36.16
C ASP A 623 -4.42 13.13 36.18
N SER A 624 -5.07 12.47 35.21
CA SER A 624 -5.03 11.01 35.02
C SER A 624 -3.64 10.47 34.61
N ILE A 625 -2.79 11.30 34.00
CA ILE A 625 -1.38 10.96 33.72
C ILE A 625 -0.53 11.17 34.98
N VAL A 626 -0.77 12.25 35.73
CA VAL A 626 -0.06 12.56 36.98
C VAL A 626 -0.29 11.45 38.01
N GLU A 627 -1.52 10.95 38.14
CA GLU A 627 -1.83 9.82 39.01
C GLU A 627 -1.21 8.50 38.52
N ALA A 628 -1.20 8.22 37.21
CA ALA A 628 -0.50 7.05 36.65
C ALA A 628 1.04 7.12 36.82
N VAL A 629 1.62 8.32 36.91
CA VAL A 629 3.03 8.53 37.29
C VAL A 629 3.23 8.37 38.80
N LYS A 630 2.23 8.73 39.62
CA LYS A 630 2.25 8.52 41.08
C LYS A 630 2.23 7.04 41.44
N GLU A 631 1.31 6.26 40.84
CA GLU A 631 1.30 4.79 40.93
C GLU A 631 2.68 4.20 40.63
N ASP A 632 3.30 4.56 39.50
CA ASP A 632 4.62 4.04 39.10
C ASP A 632 5.76 4.45 40.05
N ILE A 633 5.71 5.65 40.64
CA ILE A 633 6.70 6.16 41.60
C ILE A 633 6.58 5.49 42.97
N GLU A 634 5.36 5.11 43.38
CA GLU A 634 5.11 4.32 44.59
C GLU A 634 5.57 2.85 44.40
N GLU A 635 5.46 2.30 43.19
CA GLU A 635 5.95 0.98 42.76
C GLU A 635 7.47 0.97 42.39
N GLU A 636 7.85 0.31 41.28
CA GLU A 636 9.23 0.08 40.84
C GLU A 636 9.79 1.14 39.88
N MET A 637 9.04 2.20 39.57
CA MET A 637 9.32 3.17 38.50
C MET A 637 9.45 2.51 37.12
N ALA A 638 8.64 1.49 36.82
CA ALA A 638 8.73 0.70 35.60
C ALA A 638 8.41 1.52 34.34
N LEU A 639 7.38 2.38 34.41
CA LEU A 639 7.02 3.31 33.35
C LEU A 639 8.09 4.41 33.20
N LEU A 640 8.62 4.97 34.29
CA LEU A 640 9.69 5.98 34.22
C LEU A 640 11.05 5.42 33.77
N HIS A 641 11.35 4.14 34.02
CA HIS A 641 12.59 3.49 33.55
C HIS A 641 12.55 3.13 32.05
N ASN A 642 11.37 3.03 31.44
CA ASN A 642 11.21 2.84 30.00
C ASN A 642 11.51 4.16 29.24
N ILE A 643 12.26 4.06 28.15
CA ILE A 643 12.84 5.20 27.43
C ILE A 643 11.80 5.96 26.59
N ASP A 644 10.79 5.28 26.03
CA ASP A 644 9.78 5.93 25.19
C ASP A 644 8.72 6.66 26.04
N THR A 645 8.35 6.07 27.17
CA THR A 645 7.44 6.62 28.20
C THR A 645 8.06 7.79 28.95
N LEU A 646 9.33 7.68 29.38
CA LEU A 646 10.07 8.81 29.97
C LEU A 646 10.11 10.01 29.00
N LYS A 647 10.42 9.77 27.72
CA LYS A 647 10.39 10.83 26.68
C LYS A 647 9.00 11.44 26.47
N PHE A 648 7.93 10.67 26.61
CA PHE A 648 6.56 11.21 26.58
C PHE A 648 6.32 12.18 27.73
N ILE A 649 6.69 11.81 28.97
CA ILE A 649 6.53 12.68 30.16
C ILE A 649 7.43 13.92 30.06
N GLN A 650 8.70 13.75 29.67
CA GLN A 650 9.61 14.86 29.38
C GLN A 650 9.07 15.80 28.30
N ALA A 651 8.36 15.27 27.29
CA ALA A 651 7.74 16.10 26.25
C ALA A 651 6.52 16.89 26.74
N LEU A 652 5.76 16.40 27.74
CA LEU A 652 4.70 17.17 28.40
C LEU A 652 5.29 18.39 29.12
N VAL A 653 6.43 18.23 29.77
CA VAL A 653 7.08 19.29 30.57
C VAL A 653 7.90 20.26 29.70
N LYS A 654 8.81 19.75 28.87
CA LYS A 654 9.78 20.57 28.11
C LYS A 654 9.16 21.22 26.87
N LYS A 655 8.13 20.59 26.28
CA LYS A 655 7.45 21.06 25.04
C LYS A 655 5.93 20.81 25.09
N PRO A 656 5.20 21.36 26.08
CA PRO A 656 3.75 21.18 26.19
C PRO A 656 3.01 21.64 24.93
N GLY A 657 3.34 22.81 24.38
CA GLY A 657 2.56 23.46 23.32
C GLY A 657 1.51 24.42 23.91
N GLU A 658 1.12 25.46 23.17
CA GLU A 658 0.51 26.68 23.72
C GLU A 658 -0.67 26.44 24.68
N THR A 659 -1.63 25.58 24.30
CA THR A 659 -2.79 25.24 25.14
C THR A 659 -2.37 24.54 26.43
N LEU A 660 -1.52 23.52 26.32
CA LEU A 660 -1.08 22.70 27.46
C LEU A 660 -0.11 23.48 28.39
N THR A 661 0.64 24.46 27.87
CA THR A 661 1.46 25.37 28.69
C THR A 661 0.64 26.08 29.77
N LYS A 662 -0.64 26.40 29.47
CA LYS A 662 -1.55 27.09 30.39
C LYS A 662 -1.93 26.22 31.60
N LEU A 663 -1.82 24.90 31.49
CA LEU A 663 -2.00 23.93 32.59
C LEU A 663 -0.72 23.68 33.42
N ARG A 664 0.41 24.34 33.11
CA ARG A 664 1.71 24.19 33.82
C ARG A 664 2.05 22.73 34.20
N PRO A 665 2.23 21.77 33.27
CA PRO A 665 2.40 20.34 33.62
C PRO A 665 3.57 20.02 34.58
N TYR A 666 4.58 20.89 34.68
CA TYR A 666 5.64 20.78 35.68
C TYR A 666 5.13 20.94 37.12
N ARG A 667 4.11 21.78 37.34
CA ARG A 667 3.53 22.11 38.65
C ARG A 667 2.69 20.96 39.20
N GLU A 668 1.98 20.23 38.34
CA GLU A 668 1.21 19.04 38.73
C GLU A 668 2.09 17.79 38.89
N LEU A 669 3.11 17.62 38.04
CA LEU A 669 4.05 16.50 38.15
C LEU A 669 5.02 16.63 39.33
N TRP A 670 5.39 17.85 39.74
CA TRP A 670 6.42 18.06 40.76
C TRP A 670 6.04 17.52 42.16
N PRO A 671 4.83 17.75 42.72
CA PRO A 671 4.39 17.16 44.00
C PRO A 671 4.47 15.63 44.04
N VAL A 672 4.26 14.96 42.89
CA VAL A 672 4.37 13.51 42.73
C VAL A 672 5.83 13.07 42.62
N VAL A 673 6.61 13.73 41.75
CA VAL A 673 8.03 13.41 41.49
C VAL A 673 8.90 13.63 42.73
N LYS A 674 8.60 14.64 43.55
CA LYS A 674 9.43 15.01 44.71
C LYS A 674 9.46 13.93 45.81
N LEU A 675 8.39 13.12 45.92
CA LEU A 675 8.26 12.02 46.91
C LEU A 675 9.38 10.97 46.84
N LYS A 676 10.00 10.77 45.66
CA LYS A 676 11.11 9.84 45.47
C LYS A 676 12.32 10.50 44.79
N ALA A 677 12.50 11.82 44.91
CA ALA A 677 13.58 12.56 44.24
C ALA A 677 14.96 11.90 44.39
N ASN A 678 15.32 11.42 45.59
CA ASN A 678 16.58 10.71 45.85
C ASN A 678 16.77 9.44 44.99
N ARG A 679 15.68 8.69 44.70
CA ARG A 679 15.69 7.49 43.84
C ARG A 679 15.86 7.88 42.36
N ILE A 680 15.27 9.01 41.97
CA ILE A 680 15.29 9.55 40.61
C ILE A 680 16.67 10.15 40.25
N LEU A 681 17.34 10.81 41.20
CA LEU A 681 18.72 11.32 41.02
C LEU A 681 19.73 10.21 40.68
N VAL A 682 19.55 9.00 41.23
CA VAL A 682 20.43 7.84 41.00
C VAL A 682 19.93 6.97 39.83
N SER A 683 19.07 7.51 38.96
CA SER A 683 18.52 6.82 37.79
C SER A 683 18.58 7.69 36.53
N LYS A 684 18.28 7.08 35.37
CA LYS A 684 18.20 7.79 34.08
C LYS A 684 17.04 8.79 34.03
N CYS A 685 16.11 8.71 34.97
CA CYS A 685 14.95 9.58 35.10
C CYS A 685 15.32 10.98 35.64
N VAL A 686 16.57 11.20 36.08
CA VAL A 686 17.10 12.52 36.48
C VAL A 686 16.81 13.65 35.48
N PHE A 687 16.74 13.36 34.18
CA PHE A 687 16.41 14.38 33.18
C PHE A 687 14.97 14.92 33.30
N LEU A 688 14.05 14.21 33.96
CA LEU A 688 12.73 14.75 34.31
C LEU A 688 12.83 15.84 35.39
N LEU A 689 13.74 15.70 36.36
CA LEU A 689 14.02 16.74 37.36
C LEU A 689 14.60 17.99 36.70
N VAL A 690 15.52 17.80 35.74
CA VAL A 690 16.07 18.88 34.89
C VAL A 690 14.96 19.57 34.09
N ASP A 691 14.10 18.81 33.41
CA ASP A 691 13.01 19.39 32.60
C ASP A 691 11.99 20.16 33.46
N ILE A 692 11.66 19.66 34.66
CA ILE A 692 10.77 20.34 35.61
C ILE A 692 11.39 21.67 36.08
N LEU A 693 12.66 21.68 36.48
CA LEU A 693 13.33 22.90 36.93
C LEU A 693 13.51 23.92 35.79
N GLU A 694 13.95 23.48 34.60
CA GLU A 694 14.00 24.33 33.40
C GLU A 694 12.64 24.96 33.08
N ALA A 695 11.55 24.19 33.17
CA ALA A 695 10.20 24.67 32.90
C ALA A 695 9.72 25.67 33.97
N ALA A 696 9.93 25.38 35.25
CA ALA A 696 9.55 26.26 36.36
C ALA A 696 10.30 27.61 36.30
N MET A 697 11.62 27.58 36.08
CA MET A 697 12.45 28.78 35.91
C MET A 697 12.02 29.60 34.69
N LYS A 698 11.75 28.95 33.55
CA LYS A 698 11.27 29.62 32.32
C LYS A 698 9.88 30.26 32.48
N HIS A 699 9.08 29.79 33.44
CA HIS A 699 7.75 30.32 33.75
C HIS A 699 7.72 31.19 35.00
N GLU A 700 8.89 31.53 35.58
CA GLU A 700 9.05 32.37 36.76
C GLU A 700 8.23 31.89 37.97
N ASP A 701 7.98 30.56 38.06
CA ASP A 701 7.21 29.93 39.13
C ASP A 701 8.08 29.73 40.38
N ALA A 702 8.28 30.83 41.11
CA ALA A 702 9.14 30.90 42.29
C ALA A 702 8.75 29.92 43.41
N GLU A 703 7.47 29.55 43.52
CA GLU A 703 6.99 28.54 44.48
C GLU A 703 7.60 27.17 44.17
N VAL A 704 7.47 26.72 42.92
CA VAL A 704 8.02 25.43 42.47
C VAL A 704 9.55 25.45 42.50
N VAL A 705 10.20 26.55 42.07
CA VAL A 705 11.67 26.66 42.11
C VAL A 705 12.21 26.59 43.56
N SER A 706 11.55 27.24 44.52
CA SER A 706 11.96 27.21 45.94
C SER A 706 11.81 25.82 46.56
N ASP A 707 10.63 25.21 46.44
CA ASP A 707 10.35 23.84 46.93
C ASP A 707 11.25 22.79 46.26
N PHE A 708 11.62 23.01 44.98
CA PHE A 708 12.62 22.21 44.29
C PHE A 708 14.02 22.36 44.89
N LYS A 709 14.53 23.58 45.10
CA LYS A 709 15.88 23.80 45.68
C LYS A 709 15.98 23.29 47.12
N ILE A 710 14.91 23.38 47.91
CA ILE A 710 14.80 22.78 49.25
C ILE A 710 14.84 21.24 49.17
N THR A 711 14.09 20.64 48.25
CA THR A 711 14.04 19.18 48.11
C THR A 711 15.34 18.61 47.54
N VAL A 712 15.92 19.25 46.53
CA VAL A 712 17.04 18.79 45.70
C VAL A 712 18.26 19.70 45.90
N THR A 713 18.78 19.70 47.12
CA THR A 713 20.03 20.40 47.49
C THR A 713 21.24 19.87 46.71
N ALA A 714 22.21 20.73 46.39
CA ALA A 714 23.46 20.35 45.73
C ALA A 714 24.22 19.19 46.40
N ALA A 715 24.17 19.06 47.73
CA ALA A 715 24.76 17.94 48.46
C ALA A 715 24.19 16.57 48.04
N LYS A 716 22.85 16.44 47.99
CA LYS A 716 22.16 15.22 47.49
C LYS A 716 22.54 14.88 46.05
N VAL A 717 22.74 15.90 45.21
CA VAL A 717 23.15 15.73 43.81
C VAL A 717 24.61 15.24 43.73
N ALA A 718 25.52 15.80 44.53
CA ALA A 718 26.90 15.34 44.63
C ALA A 718 27.02 13.90 45.16
N ASP A 719 26.20 13.50 46.14
CA ASP A 719 26.15 12.11 46.63
C ASP A 719 25.56 11.13 45.61
N ALA A 720 24.61 11.59 44.78
CA ALA A 720 24.16 10.83 43.62
C ALA A 720 25.27 10.64 42.57
N CYS A 721 26.08 11.68 42.29
CA CYS A 721 27.26 11.55 41.41
C CYS A 721 28.23 10.48 41.93
N LYS A 722 28.68 10.58 43.20
CA LYS A 722 29.55 9.59 43.86
C LYS A 722 28.98 8.17 43.77
N THR A 723 27.66 8.03 43.81
CA THR A 723 26.96 6.74 43.74
C THR A 723 26.93 6.17 42.32
N LEU A 724 26.78 7.01 41.28
CA LEU A 724 26.86 6.59 39.87
C LEU A 724 28.30 6.31 39.43
N GLU A 725 29.28 7.07 39.92
CA GLU A 725 30.71 6.83 39.68
C GLU A 725 31.15 5.47 40.21
N LYS A 726 30.75 5.11 41.44
CA LYS A 726 30.96 3.76 42.01
C LYS A 726 30.36 2.64 41.15
N LYS A 727 29.27 2.91 40.42
CA LYS A 727 28.65 1.98 39.45
C LYS A 727 29.26 2.06 38.04
N LYS A 728 30.16 3.01 37.77
CA LYS A 728 30.70 3.37 36.44
C LYS A 728 29.63 3.81 35.44
N GLU A 729 28.56 4.45 35.92
CA GLU A 729 27.47 5.01 35.11
C GLU A 729 27.69 6.50 34.79
N LYS A 730 27.10 6.99 33.69
CA LYS A 730 27.23 8.38 33.24
C LYS A 730 26.25 9.29 33.96
N HIS A 731 26.75 10.37 34.57
CA HIS A 731 25.99 11.30 35.40
C HIS A 731 25.60 12.64 34.72
N LEU A 732 25.65 12.72 33.37
CA LEU A 732 25.38 13.95 32.58
C LEU A 732 24.11 14.74 32.96
N GLY A 733 23.06 14.08 33.46
CA GLY A 733 21.85 14.77 33.93
C GLY A 733 22.04 15.50 35.26
N LEU A 734 22.89 14.99 36.15
CA LEU A 734 23.26 15.65 37.41
C LEU A 734 24.17 16.86 37.13
N ASP A 735 25.07 16.78 36.15
CA ASP A 735 25.93 17.91 35.73
C ASP A 735 25.12 19.10 35.20
N VAL A 736 24.01 18.84 34.50
CA VAL A 736 23.06 19.87 34.05
C VAL A 736 22.23 20.36 35.23
N LEU A 737 21.81 19.48 36.14
CA LEU A 737 21.00 19.83 37.31
C LEU A 737 21.75 20.75 38.28
N LEU A 738 23.03 20.49 38.58
CA LEU A 738 23.87 21.40 39.38
C LEU A 738 23.87 22.82 38.77
N LYS A 739 24.18 22.93 37.47
CA LYS A 739 24.21 24.20 36.71
C LYS A 739 22.86 24.92 36.58
N LEU A 740 21.78 24.33 37.07
CA LEU A 740 20.44 24.94 37.19
C LEU A 740 20.08 25.25 38.65
N LEU A 741 20.64 24.53 39.62
CA LEU A 741 20.54 24.89 41.05
C LEU A 741 21.42 26.11 41.39
N ASP A 742 22.56 26.23 40.72
CA ASP A 742 23.52 27.35 40.82
C ASP A 742 23.01 28.67 40.18
N LYS A 743 21.82 28.66 39.57
CA LYS A 743 21.17 29.81 38.89
C LYS A 743 19.87 30.21 39.58
#